data_AF-A0A8C2GCR0-F1
#
_entry.id   AF-A0A8C2GCR0-F1
#
_cell.length_a   1.000
_cell.length_b   1.000
_cell.length_c   1.000
_cell.angle_alpha   90.00
_cell.angle_beta   90.00
_cell.angle_gamma   90.00
#
_symmetry.space_group_name_H-M   'P 1'
#
loop_
_entity.id
_entity.type
_entity.pdbx_description
1 polymer ?
#
loop_
_entity_poly.entity_id
_entity_poly.type
_entity_poly.pdbx_seq_one_letter_code
_entity_poly.pdbx_strand_id
1 'polypeptide(L)'
;MLQPEPFAGEEADEPGPSVESKNQAERITARRLRIAARNETKTRQELGEDSQGKEDIQEETRKSQKEVEKSKRHMVKLQSDGLELVTNIQVAVDARESDRRTELEEACRLRREKLENEAKSSQEKFEEITRKWTDAKMKQTPLDLRDAMNSQQQLCEQILGDKNKLISELQQVNFSLQQMHAKTYRQEYNSFDEERRTLLTKHRKKWGHQMKEQSEKELRNMMQGLSLLEEHEDLLQKLRVWKAEEYNTDKIRMDTEVQNLRKKLQEVKFNCHLNEEKLDYKYEVLKKREEENAILKSHLKRKIIRMQDVLNNLKSKCASQEKQLKTEEQSLRNDYTRIKQQYIDMQKKARHFAALNAERFEKLWLINEDEVKALAHRVLETDRIIHEQQLGLAWVSPPLPFMERSGPIEHKTLRTASQAAADTLHEETRGDLVEESEGLGDTASGVNRRTVKRILELLCDELGFLVESKLLKLVSHLEKNDQSLIKLDAIFSAIGIESEKDVYTMAEFLMNYRQHEETTNNSDFIHHNDLLVALKEFTAQYCRPHGVQASQKSSVLGLIMRDDSEDAAHWESIANVIPESKLRLWSALDTAINKYHTVLTERAELLVETQNVQQQNTELRQLLHLYTTSKVTV
;
A
#
# COMPACT_ATOMS: atom_id res chain seq x y z
N MET A 1 93.39 128.23 -2.78
CA MET A 1 92.24 128.86 -3.49
C MET A 1 91.36 127.73 -3.95
N LEU A 2 90.07 127.57 -3.63
CA LEU A 2 89.06 128.40 -2.97
C LEU A 2 87.98 127.44 -2.40
N GLN A 3 87.64 127.66 -1.12
CA GLN A 3 86.42 127.42 -0.31
C GLN A 3 85.46 126.20 -0.44
N PRO A 4 84.96 125.67 0.71
CA PRO A 4 83.78 124.81 0.86
C PRO A 4 82.51 125.57 1.32
N GLU A 5 81.35 124.87 1.41
CA GLU A 5 80.09 125.09 2.20
C GLU A 5 78.81 124.78 1.35
N PRO A 6 77.59 124.54 1.90
CA PRO A 6 77.22 123.80 3.12
C PRO A 6 75.88 123.03 3.12
N PHE A 7 75.64 122.39 4.26
CA PHE A 7 74.36 121.96 4.86
C PHE A 7 73.25 123.04 4.85
N ALA A 8 71.99 122.62 4.74
CA ALA A 8 70.81 123.36 5.20
C ALA A 8 69.78 122.38 5.78
N GLY A 9 69.20 122.73 6.93
CA GLY A 9 68.18 121.97 7.64
C GLY A 9 66.83 122.69 7.76
N GLU A 10 65.91 121.97 8.42
CA GLU A 10 64.68 122.37 9.15
C GLU A 10 63.46 122.97 8.42
N GLU A 11 62.35 122.22 8.45
CA GLU A 11 60.94 122.65 8.62
C GLU A 11 60.22 121.52 9.41
N ALA A 12 59.73 121.68 10.65
CA ALA A 12 58.58 122.43 11.19
C ALA A 12 57.38 121.50 11.52
N ASP A 13 57.10 121.26 12.82
CA ASP A 13 55.91 120.56 13.33
C ASP A 13 54.78 121.57 13.59
N GLU A 14 53.73 121.56 12.75
CA GLU A 14 52.51 122.35 12.95
C GLU A 14 51.50 121.62 13.88
N PRO A 15 50.81 122.33 14.79
CA PRO A 15 49.74 121.76 15.61
C PRO A 15 48.47 121.49 14.78
N GLY A 16 47.98 120.24 14.81
CA GLY A 16 46.83 119.77 14.02
C GLY A 16 45.46 120.41 14.36
N PRO A 17 44.44 120.24 13.49
CA PRO A 17 43.18 120.99 13.53
C PRO A 17 42.25 120.67 14.72
N SER A 18 41.68 121.73 15.34
CA SER A 18 40.86 121.69 16.57
C SER A 18 39.36 121.93 16.33
N VAL A 19 38.50 121.28 17.13
CA VAL A 19 37.02 121.29 16.97
C VAL A 19 36.35 122.58 17.47
N GLU A 20 37.08 123.40 18.23
CA GLU A 20 36.60 124.69 18.77
C GLU A 20 37.08 125.90 17.94
N SER A 21 37.70 125.65 16.77
CA SER A 21 38.14 126.70 15.85
C SER A 21 36.96 127.52 15.29
N LYS A 22 37.17 128.84 15.09
CA LYS A 22 36.18 129.74 14.46
C LYS A 22 35.94 129.41 12.98
N ASN A 23 36.87 128.71 12.32
CA ASN A 23 36.78 128.34 10.91
C ASN A 23 35.90 127.09 10.70
N GLN A 24 34.86 127.21 9.86
CA GLN A 24 33.93 126.11 9.60
C GLN A 24 34.60 124.93 8.90
N ALA A 25 35.59 125.17 8.04
CA ALA A 25 36.32 124.12 7.34
C ALA A 25 37.12 123.25 8.33
N GLU A 26 37.83 123.86 9.28
CA GLU A 26 38.59 123.16 10.32
C GLU A 26 37.68 122.39 11.29
N ARG A 27 36.51 122.93 11.63
CA ARG A 27 35.52 122.19 12.42
C ARG A 27 34.98 120.98 11.66
N ILE A 28 34.77 121.10 10.35
CA ILE A 28 34.32 119.98 9.51
C ILE A 28 35.42 118.93 9.38
N THR A 29 36.68 119.31 9.17
CA THR A 29 37.80 118.35 9.08
C THR A 29 38.07 117.69 10.42
N ALA A 30 38.06 118.43 11.53
CA ALA A 30 38.23 117.87 12.86
C ALA A 30 37.02 117.02 13.30
N ARG A 31 35.79 117.37 12.91
CA ARG A 31 34.61 116.47 13.07
C ARG A 31 34.70 115.24 12.17
N ARG A 32 35.17 115.36 10.93
CA ARG A 32 35.38 114.23 10.01
C ARG A 32 36.43 113.27 10.57
N LEU A 33 37.54 113.78 11.13
CA LEU A 33 38.55 112.97 11.81
C LEU A 33 37.99 112.31 13.08
N ARG A 34 37.17 113.02 13.86
CA ARG A 34 36.52 112.45 15.05
C ARG A 34 35.47 111.40 14.69
N ILE A 35 34.71 111.58 13.61
CA ILE A 35 33.76 110.59 13.07
C ILE A 35 34.52 109.42 12.45
N ALA A 36 35.63 109.66 11.75
CA ALA A 36 36.49 108.61 11.21
C ALA A 36 37.09 107.77 12.34
N ALA A 37 37.64 108.38 13.39
CA ALA A 37 38.12 107.68 14.58
C ALA A 37 37.00 106.95 15.34
N ARG A 38 35.77 107.50 15.33
CA ARG A 38 34.59 106.84 15.93
C ARG A 38 34.09 105.66 15.08
N ASN A 39 34.17 105.76 13.76
CA ASN A 39 33.86 104.68 12.84
C ASN A 39 34.97 103.63 12.84
N GLU A 40 36.23 104.02 13.03
CA GLU A 40 37.38 103.13 13.20
C GLU A 40 37.30 102.37 14.52
N THR A 41 36.96 103.04 15.63
CA THR A 41 36.69 102.35 16.91
C THR A 41 35.44 101.48 16.84
N LYS A 42 34.40 101.86 16.08
CA LYS A 42 33.26 100.98 15.80
C LYS A 42 33.62 99.78 14.94
N THR A 43 34.46 99.96 13.91
CA THR A 43 34.92 98.84 13.07
C THR A 43 35.87 97.93 13.85
N ARG A 44 36.69 98.45 14.77
CA ARG A 44 37.44 97.64 15.75
C ARG A 44 36.52 96.89 16.72
N GLN A 45 35.46 97.53 17.23
CA GLN A 45 34.44 96.87 18.06
C GLN A 45 33.59 95.81 17.31
N GLU A 46 33.29 96.02 16.03
CA GLU A 46 32.58 95.03 15.19
C GLU A 46 33.51 93.89 14.74
N LEU A 47 34.83 94.11 14.73
CA LEU A 47 35.88 93.09 14.51
C LEU A 47 36.31 92.35 15.78
N GLY A 48 35.65 92.58 16.93
CA GLY A 48 35.96 91.85 18.16
C GLY A 48 37.34 92.18 18.74
N GLU A 49 37.84 93.38 18.49
CA GLU A 49 39.05 93.92 19.12
C GLU A 49 38.67 95.15 19.94
N ASP A 50 38.71 95.02 21.28
CA ASP A 50 39.02 96.05 22.30
C ASP A 50 38.27 95.74 23.62
N SER A 51 38.86 95.69 24.83
CA SER A 51 40.16 96.15 25.33
C SER A 51 40.33 95.70 26.79
N GLN A 52 41.44 95.02 27.15
CA GLN A 52 42.07 95.07 28.49
C GLN A 52 43.40 94.28 28.53
N GLY A 53 44.52 94.97 28.83
CA GLY A 53 45.66 94.36 29.55
C GLY A 53 46.97 94.11 28.78
N LYS A 54 47.71 95.19 28.44
CA LYS A 54 49.16 95.28 28.15
C LYS A 54 49.98 93.97 28.18
N GLU A 55 50.10 93.33 27.03
CA GLU A 55 51.14 92.34 26.73
C GLU A 55 52.37 93.05 26.15
N ASP A 56 53.38 93.33 26.98
CA ASP A 56 54.76 93.41 26.48
C ASP A 56 55.29 91.98 26.47
N ILE A 57 54.87 91.22 25.47
CA ILE A 57 55.58 90.02 25.04
C ILE A 57 56.99 90.50 24.71
N GLN A 58 57.96 90.10 25.55
CA GLN A 58 59.37 90.18 25.20
C GLN A 58 59.51 89.45 23.87
N GLU A 59 59.64 90.24 22.81
CA GLU A 59 59.96 89.78 21.48
C GLU A 59 61.30 89.07 21.61
N GLU A 60 61.25 87.74 21.76
CA GLU A 60 62.37 86.86 21.52
C GLU A 60 62.81 87.14 20.09
N THR A 61 63.72 88.11 19.97
CA THR A 61 64.37 88.49 18.72
C THR A 61 64.71 87.22 17.98
N ARG A 62 64.05 87.05 16.83
CA ARG A 62 64.11 85.83 16.02
C ARG A 62 65.56 85.42 15.87
N LYS A 63 65.87 84.12 15.92
CA LYS A 63 67.26 83.62 15.73
C LYS A 63 67.92 84.27 14.51
N SER A 64 67.15 84.54 13.46
CA SER A 64 67.55 85.32 12.28
C SER A 64 67.98 86.77 12.57
N GLN A 65 67.27 87.53 13.41
CA GLN A 65 67.68 88.88 13.81
C GLN A 65 68.96 88.86 14.66
N LYS A 66 69.10 87.92 15.61
CA LYS A 66 70.35 87.74 16.38
C LYS A 66 71.53 87.37 15.48
N GLU A 67 71.28 86.60 14.42
CA GLU A 67 72.28 86.20 13.43
C GLU A 67 72.65 87.36 12.49
N VAL A 68 71.67 88.18 12.09
CA VAL A 68 71.90 89.44 11.34
C VAL A 68 72.68 90.45 12.18
N GLU A 69 72.35 90.62 13.46
CA GLU A 69 73.06 91.53 14.38
C GLU A 69 74.53 91.07 14.57
N LYS A 70 74.74 89.76 14.75
CA LYS A 70 76.09 89.16 14.83
C LYS A 70 76.85 89.35 13.52
N SER A 71 76.19 89.18 12.37
CA SER A 71 76.78 89.41 11.05
C SER A 71 77.17 90.89 10.86
N LYS A 72 76.31 91.84 11.24
CA LYS A 72 76.61 93.28 11.20
C LYS A 72 77.80 93.65 12.10
N ARG A 73 77.83 93.16 13.34
CA ARG A 73 78.98 93.40 14.25
C ARG A 73 80.27 92.78 13.71
N HIS A 74 80.18 91.59 13.13
CA HIS A 74 81.32 90.94 12.49
C HIS A 74 81.82 91.75 11.30
N MET A 75 80.91 92.33 10.49
CA MET A 75 81.24 93.18 9.35
C MET A 75 81.92 94.49 9.77
N VAL A 76 81.40 95.18 10.81
CA VAL A 76 82.04 96.39 11.35
C VAL A 76 83.42 96.08 11.91
N LYS A 77 83.59 94.95 12.61
CA LYS A 77 84.89 94.51 13.11
C LYS A 77 85.87 94.23 11.95
N LEU A 78 85.42 93.51 10.92
CA LEU A 78 86.23 93.22 9.73
C LEU A 78 86.65 94.51 8.99
N GLN A 79 85.78 95.52 8.93
CA GLN A 79 86.11 96.83 8.36
C GLN A 79 87.13 97.58 9.22
N SER A 80 86.96 97.61 10.55
CA SER A 80 87.92 98.22 11.48
C SER A 80 89.29 97.56 11.41
N ASP A 81 89.34 96.22 11.45
CA ASP A 81 90.58 95.44 11.37
C ASP A 81 91.28 95.66 10.00
N GLY A 82 90.49 95.80 8.92
CA GLY A 82 91.00 96.13 7.59
C GLY A 82 91.59 97.54 7.50
N LEU A 83 90.92 98.54 8.09
CA LEU A 83 91.41 99.93 8.16
C LEU A 83 92.69 100.03 9.00
N GLU A 84 92.76 99.32 10.12
CA GLU A 84 93.95 99.28 10.97
C GLU A 84 95.15 98.65 10.24
N LEU A 85 94.95 97.53 9.53
CA LEU A 85 96.01 96.88 8.77
C LEU A 85 96.57 97.80 7.67
N VAL A 86 95.71 98.47 6.91
CA VAL A 86 96.14 99.42 5.86
C VAL A 86 96.87 100.61 6.48
N THR A 87 96.37 101.15 7.59
CA THR A 87 97.02 102.26 8.30
C THR A 87 98.40 101.86 8.82
N ASN A 88 98.53 100.66 9.42
CA ASN A 88 99.81 100.14 9.92
C ASN A 88 100.82 99.91 8.78
N ILE A 89 100.39 99.37 7.64
CA ILE A 89 101.24 99.23 6.46
C ILE A 89 101.70 100.61 5.96
N GLN A 90 100.79 101.59 5.88
CA GLN A 90 101.11 102.95 5.43
C GLN A 90 102.15 103.61 6.36
N VAL A 91 101.92 103.60 7.67
CA VAL A 91 102.86 104.16 8.67
C VAL A 91 104.21 103.45 8.62
N ALA A 92 104.25 102.12 8.47
CA ALA A 92 105.50 101.37 8.36
C ALA A 92 106.24 101.60 7.03
N VAL A 93 105.53 101.89 5.94
CA VAL A 93 106.14 102.29 4.67
C VAL A 93 106.69 103.71 4.77
N ASP A 94 105.92 104.65 5.33
CA ASP A 94 106.33 106.04 5.47
C ASP A 94 107.54 106.19 6.41
N ALA A 95 107.59 105.44 7.52
CA ALA A 95 108.75 105.40 8.42
C ALA A 95 110.01 104.87 7.71
N ARG A 96 109.91 103.74 6.99
CA ARG A 96 111.04 103.17 6.24
C ARG A 96 111.55 104.11 5.14
N GLU A 97 110.64 104.77 4.42
CA GLU A 97 110.99 105.73 3.38
C GLU A 97 111.60 107.01 3.97
N SER A 98 111.15 107.46 5.15
CA SER A 98 111.76 108.56 5.89
C SER A 98 113.19 108.22 6.30
N ASP A 99 113.42 107.05 6.92
CA ASP A 99 114.75 106.60 7.32
C ASP A 99 115.69 106.52 6.10
N ARG A 100 115.23 105.87 5.02
CA ARG A 100 115.99 105.78 3.75
C ARG A 100 116.36 107.15 3.17
N ARG A 101 115.46 108.14 3.25
CA ARG A 101 115.72 109.52 2.80
C ARG A 101 116.79 110.20 3.65
N THR A 102 116.72 110.07 4.97
CA THR A 102 117.72 110.67 5.87
C THR A 102 119.12 110.08 5.64
N GLU A 103 119.24 108.76 5.49
CA GLU A 103 120.52 108.09 5.19
C GLU A 103 121.09 108.54 3.83
N LEU A 104 120.24 108.64 2.80
CA LEU A 104 120.65 109.13 1.48
C LEU A 104 121.09 110.59 1.52
N GLU A 105 120.37 111.45 2.24
CA GLU A 105 120.72 112.86 2.42
C GLU A 105 122.06 113.03 3.12
N GLU A 106 122.33 112.26 4.18
CA GLU A 106 123.63 112.26 4.87
C GLU A 106 124.76 111.77 3.96
N ALA A 107 124.54 110.70 3.19
CA ALA A 107 125.52 110.18 2.23
C ALA A 107 125.80 111.20 1.11
N CYS A 108 124.77 111.88 0.60
CA CYS A 108 124.91 112.96 -0.39
C CYS A 108 125.68 114.15 0.18
N ARG A 109 125.42 114.54 1.45
CA ARG A 109 126.14 115.61 2.14
C ARG A 109 127.63 115.28 2.26
N LEU A 110 127.97 114.09 2.77
CA LEU A 110 129.36 113.65 2.91
C LEU A 110 130.08 113.57 1.55
N ARG A 111 129.39 113.08 0.51
CA ARG A 111 129.96 113.02 -0.85
C ARG A 111 130.22 114.42 -1.42
N ARG A 112 129.31 115.38 -1.19
CA ARG A 112 129.49 116.78 -1.60
C ARG A 112 130.67 117.43 -0.89
N GLU A 113 130.77 117.25 0.42
CA GLU A 113 131.87 117.79 1.23
C GLU A 113 133.24 117.25 0.76
N LYS A 114 133.33 115.94 0.49
CA LYS A 114 134.54 115.35 -0.11
C LYS A 114 134.89 115.96 -1.47
N LEU A 115 133.91 116.14 -2.35
CA LEU A 115 134.11 116.75 -3.67
C LEU A 115 134.57 118.21 -3.56
N GLU A 116 134.01 118.98 -2.64
CA GLU A 116 134.41 120.37 -2.41
C GLU A 116 135.82 120.48 -1.81
N ASN A 117 136.15 119.63 -0.84
CA ASN A 117 137.49 119.62 -0.23
C ASN A 117 138.57 119.24 -1.24
N GLU A 118 138.31 118.24 -2.09
CA GLU A 118 139.23 117.94 -3.18
C GLU A 118 139.27 119.07 -4.22
N ALA A 119 138.13 119.66 -4.61
CA ALA A 119 138.16 120.81 -5.52
C ALA A 119 139.02 121.97 -4.99
N LYS A 120 138.94 122.28 -3.69
CA LYS A 120 139.78 123.28 -3.01
C LYS A 120 141.26 122.89 -3.01
N SER A 121 141.58 121.67 -2.59
CA SER A 121 142.96 121.15 -2.56
C SER A 121 143.60 121.11 -3.97
N SER A 122 142.85 120.64 -4.97
CA SER A 122 143.24 120.69 -6.39
C SER A 122 143.51 122.12 -6.85
N GLN A 123 142.64 123.07 -6.47
CA GLN A 123 142.77 124.48 -6.86
C GLN A 123 144.01 125.12 -6.23
N GLU A 124 144.25 124.91 -4.94
CA GLU A 124 145.44 125.40 -4.23
C GLU A 124 146.74 124.86 -4.87
N LYS A 125 146.79 123.55 -5.14
CA LYS A 125 147.93 122.92 -5.85
C LYS A 125 148.10 123.48 -7.26
N PHE A 126 147.00 123.74 -7.97
CA PHE A 126 147.04 124.32 -9.32
C PHE A 126 147.58 125.75 -9.32
N GLU A 127 147.19 126.57 -8.34
CA GLU A 127 147.72 127.92 -8.14
C GLU A 127 149.22 127.89 -7.78
N GLU A 128 149.63 126.93 -6.96
CA GLU A 128 151.05 126.72 -6.63
C GLU A 128 151.88 126.32 -7.86
N ILE A 129 151.39 125.37 -8.66
CA ILE A 129 151.95 124.98 -9.96
C ILE A 129 152.11 126.24 -10.83
N THR A 130 151.03 127.01 -10.98
CA THR A 130 151.01 128.22 -11.81
C THR A 130 152.05 129.25 -11.34
N ARG A 131 152.20 129.44 -10.03
CA ARG A 131 153.24 130.32 -9.47
C ARG A 131 154.64 129.79 -9.75
N LYS A 132 154.90 128.52 -9.46
CA LYS A 132 156.23 127.91 -9.70
C LYS A 132 156.62 127.86 -11.19
N TRP A 133 155.65 127.87 -12.12
CA TRP A 133 155.93 128.09 -13.56
C TRP A 133 156.53 129.47 -13.84
N THR A 134 156.06 130.51 -13.13
CA THR A 134 156.65 131.86 -13.23
C THR A 134 158.09 131.90 -12.69
N ASP A 135 158.35 131.19 -11.59
CA ASP A 135 159.70 131.08 -11.02
C ASP A 135 160.65 130.26 -11.91
N ALA A 136 160.18 129.14 -12.47
CA ALA A 136 160.95 128.29 -13.37
C ALA A 136 161.45 129.07 -14.59
N LYS A 137 160.65 129.99 -15.12
CA LYS A 137 161.00 130.85 -16.26
C LYS A 137 162.21 131.76 -16.00
N MET A 138 162.51 132.07 -14.73
CA MET A 138 163.62 132.95 -14.34
C MET A 138 164.97 132.22 -14.19
N LYS A 139 164.98 130.88 -14.21
CA LYS A 139 166.20 130.09 -14.00
C LYS A 139 167.04 130.06 -15.28
N GLN A 140 168.25 130.64 -15.24
CA GLN A 140 169.17 130.68 -16.38
C GLN A 140 170.03 129.41 -16.50
N THR A 141 170.10 128.59 -15.44
CA THR A 141 170.85 127.33 -15.43
C THR A 141 169.97 126.17 -15.92
N PRO A 142 170.38 125.41 -16.97
CA PRO A 142 169.57 124.30 -17.50
C PRO A 142 169.26 123.19 -16.51
N LEU A 143 170.17 122.90 -15.57
CA LEU A 143 169.96 121.93 -14.48
C LEU A 143 168.85 122.41 -13.54
N ASP A 144 168.93 123.65 -13.07
CA ASP A 144 167.93 124.23 -12.18
C ASP A 144 166.53 124.31 -12.82
N LEU A 145 166.47 124.53 -14.14
CA LEU A 145 165.22 124.51 -14.92
C LEU A 145 164.66 123.08 -15.03
N ARG A 146 165.51 122.08 -15.31
CA ARG A 146 165.07 120.67 -15.37
C ARG A 146 164.49 120.20 -14.04
N ASP A 147 165.12 120.56 -12.92
CA ASP A 147 164.62 120.20 -11.60
C ASP A 147 163.28 120.89 -11.29
N ALA A 148 163.10 122.13 -11.75
CA ALA A 148 161.81 122.82 -11.66
C ALA A 148 160.73 122.14 -12.50
N MET A 149 161.03 121.75 -13.75
CA MET A 149 160.11 121.06 -14.64
C MET A 149 159.69 119.69 -14.09
N ASN A 150 160.64 118.92 -13.57
CA ASN A 150 160.36 117.64 -12.92
C ASN A 150 159.47 117.85 -11.67
N SER A 151 159.76 118.86 -10.87
CA SER A 151 158.93 119.21 -9.70
C SER A 151 157.52 119.61 -10.12
N GLN A 152 157.36 120.36 -11.22
CA GLN A 152 156.05 120.71 -11.78
C GLN A 152 155.28 119.48 -12.28
N GLN A 153 155.94 118.57 -12.98
CA GLN A 153 155.34 117.32 -13.44
C GLN A 153 154.84 116.48 -12.26
N GLN A 154 155.64 116.36 -11.19
CA GLN A 154 155.25 115.61 -9.99
C GLN A 154 154.00 116.20 -9.32
N LEU A 155 153.86 117.53 -9.26
CA LEU A 155 152.66 118.17 -8.70
C LEU A 155 151.42 117.91 -9.57
N CYS A 156 151.53 117.96 -10.90
CA CYS A 156 150.43 117.60 -11.81
C CYS A 156 150.03 116.12 -11.67
N GLU A 157 151.01 115.21 -11.55
CA GLU A 157 150.77 113.79 -11.31
C GLU A 157 150.07 113.55 -9.97
N GLN A 158 150.38 114.35 -8.94
CA GLN A 158 149.70 114.28 -7.65
C GLN A 158 148.22 114.68 -7.76
N ILE A 159 147.89 115.76 -8.47
CA ILE A 159 146.49 116.17 -8.71
C ILE A 159 145.73 115.07 -9.47
N LEU A 160 146.32 114.53 -10.55
CA LEU A 160 145.69 113.45 -11.31
C LEU A 160 145.51 112.19 -10.45
N GLY A 161 146.49 111.87 -9.61
CA GLY A 161 146.43 110.77 -8.66
C GLY A 161 145.28 110.92 -7.66
N ASP A 162 145.13 112.10 -7.07
CA ASP A 162 144.06 112.39 -6.11
C ASP A 162 142.67 112.34 -6.79
N LYS A 163 142.52 112.89 -8.00
CA LYS A 163 141.27 112.77 -8.79
C LYS A 163 140.95 111.33 -9.18
N ASN A 164 141.94 110.55 -9.60
CA ASN A 164 141.74 109.14 -9.96
C ASN A 164 141.36 108.28 -8.73
N LYS A 165 141.92 108.56 -7.55
CA LYS A 165 141.49 107.93 -6.28
C LYS A 165 140.02 108.25 -5.99
N LEU A 166 139.64 109.52 -6.08
CA LEU A 166 138.25 109.94 -5.87
C LEU A 166 137.28 109.27 -6.87
N ILE A 167 137.64 109.21 -8.16
CA ILE A 167 136.83 108.50 -9.16
C ILE A 167 136.65 107.03 -8.78
N SER A 168 137.71 106.36 -8.34
CA SER A 168 137.66 104.95 -7.94
C SER A 168 136.76 104.73 -6.73
N GLU A 169 136.85 105.60 -5.70
CA GLU A 169 135.95 105.55 -4.54
C GLU A 169 134.48 105.74 -4.95
N LEU A 170 134.19 106.70 -5.82
CA LEU A 170 132.83 106.97 -6.30
C LEU A 170 132.26 105.81 -7.14
N GLN A 171 133.10 105.16 -7.95
CA GLN A 171 132.73 103.97 -8.71
C GLN A 171 132.42 102.80 -7.77
N GLN A 172 133.23 102.58 -6.73
CA GLN A 172 133.00 101.53 -5.74
C GLN A 172 131.69 101.74 -4.96
N VAL A 173 131.41 102.98 -4.52
CA VAL A 173 130.15 103.31 -3.85
C VAL A 173 128.94 103.02 -4.75
N ASN A 174 128.97 103.47 -6.01
CA ASN A 174 127.90 103.19 -6.97
C ASN A 174 127.68 101.69 -7.18
N PHE A 175 128.76 100.90 -7.30
CA PHE A 175 128.66 99.45 -7.43
C PHE A 175 128.02 98.80 -6.19
N SER A 176 128.45 99.21 -4.99
CA SER A 176 127.88 98.69 -3.74
C SER A 176 126.38 98.99 -3.61
N LEU A 177 125.96 100.20 -3.99
CA LEU A 177 124.56 100.62 -3.94
C LEU A 177 123.69 99.83 -4.93
N GLN A 178 124.18 99.61 -6.16
CA GLN A 178 123.51 98.75 -7.15
C GLN A 178 123.35 97.30 -6.64
N GLN A 179 124.39 96.75 -6.00
CA GLN A 179 124.33 95.40 -5.44
C GLN A 179 123.31 95.31 -4.29
N MET A 180 123.21 96.32 -3.44
CA MET A 180 122.22 96.37 -2.36
C MET A 180 120.80 96.44 -2.90
N HIS A 181 120.53 97.30 -3.88
CA HIS A 181 119.21 97.39 -4.51
C HIS A 181 118.80 96.06 -5.17
N ALA A 182 119.71 95.37 -5.86
CA ALA A 182 119.40 94.08 -6.46
C ALA A 182 119.06 92.99 -5.41
N LYS A 183 119.69 93.03 -4.24
CA LYS A 183 119.41 92.10 -3.14
C LYS A 183 118.05 92.37 -2.50
N THR A 184 117.70 93.63 -2.23
CA THR A 184 116.42 93.99 -1.61
C THR A 184 115.24 93.60 -2.50
N TYR A 185 115.29 93.92 -3.81
CA TYR A 185 114.23 93.51 -4.74
C TYR A 185 114.06 91.99 -4.84
N ARG A 186 115.16 91.22 -4.79
CA ARG A 186 115.09 89.76 -4.81
C ARG A 186 114.45 89.20 -3.54
N GLN A 187 114.74 89.79 -2.38
CA GLN A 187 114.13 89.38 -1.10
C GLN A 187 112.63 89.66 -1.08
N GLU A 188 112.21 90.85 -1.49
CA GLU A 188 110.80 91.23 -1.60
C GLU A 188 110.04 90.27 -2.53
N TYR A 189 110.59 90.02 -3.73
CA TYR A 189 109.98 89.09 -4.69
C TYR A 189 109.82 87.68 -4.12
N ASN A 190 110.85 87.15 -3.45
CA ASN A 190 110.79 85.83 -2.84
C ASN A 190 109.74 85.75 -1.73
N SER A 191 109.66 86.75 -0.86
CA SER A 191 108.66 86.80 0.21
C SER A 191 107.23 86.80 -0.34
N PHE A 192 106.97 87.61 -1.37
CA PHE A 192 105.66 87.66 -2.04
C PHE A 192 105.29 86.33 -2.71
N ASP A 193 106.24 85.69 -3.37
CA ASP A 193 106.01 84.41 -4.06
C ASP A 193 105.74 83.26 -3.06
N GLU A 194 106.40 83.27 -1.90
CA GLU A 194 106.12 82.34 -0.80
C GLU A 194 104.71 82.53 -0.22
N GLU A 195 104.30 83.77 0.06
CA GLU A 195 102.94 84.08 0.52
C GLU A 195 101.88 83.62 -0.48
N ARG A 196 102.09 83.92 -1.77
CA ARG A 196 101.20 83.47 -2.85
C ARG A 196 101.10 81.95 -2.91
N ARG A 197 102.23 81.24 -2.83
CA ARG A 197 102.25 79.76 -2.83
C ARG A 197 101.52 79.19 -1.62
N THR A 198 101.73 79.73 -0.42
CA THR A 198 101.04 79.23 0.78
C THR A 198 99.54 79.47 0.72
N LEU A 199 99.08 80.60 0.19
CA LEU A 199 97.66 80.88 0.01
C LEU A 199 97.01 79.94 -1.00
N LEU A 200 97.63 79.76 -2.18
CA LEU A 200 97.13 78.87 -3.23
C LEU A 200 97.09 77.40 -2.77
N THR A 201 98.09 76.94 -2.02
CA THR A 201 98.10 75.58 -1.47
C THR A 201 97.03 75.39 -0.40
N LYS A 202 96.80 76.38 0.48
CA LYS A 202 95.68 76.35 1.44
C LYS A 202 94.34 76.28 0.71
N HIS A 203 94.11 77.11 -0.31
CA HIS A 203 92.87 77.11 -1.08
C HIS A 203 92.66 75.81 -1.85
N ARG A 204 93.71 75.29 -2.51
CA ARG A 204 93.65 74.00 -3.23
C ARG A 204 93.33 72.84 -2.28
N LYS A 205 93.89 72.82 -1.07
CA LYS A 205 93.57 71.80 -0.06
C LYS A 205 92.13 71.90 0.43
N LYS A 206 91.64 73.11 0.74
CA LYS A 206 90.23 73.32 1.15
C LYS A 206 89.25 72.89 0.07
N TRP A 207 89.48 73.31 -1.18
CA TRP A 207 88.67 72.90 -2.32
C TRP A 207 88.70 71.37 -2.52
N GLY A 208 89.89 70.76 -2.49
CA GLY A 208 90.03 69.32 -2.60
C GLY A 208 89.30 68.55 -1.50
N HIS A 209 89.27 69.07 -0.27
CA HIS A 209 88.51 68.47 0.82
C HIS A 209 87.00 68.57 0.61
N GLN A 210 86.49 69.76 0.24
CA GLN A 210 85.05 69.96 -0.03
C GLN A 210 84.55 69.10 -1.19
N MET A 211 85.30 69.01 -2.29
CA MET A 211 84.94 68.15 -3.42
C MET A 211 84.92 66.67 -3.03
N LYS A 212 85.86 66.22 -2.20
CA LYS A 212 85.85 64.84 -1.68
C LYS A 212 84.62 64.59 -0.82
N GLU A 213 84.33 65.48 0.13
CA GLU A 213 83.16 65.35 1.01
C GLU A 213 81.84 65.33 0.22
N GLN A 214 81.71 66.16 -0.82
CA GLN A 214 80.56 66.13 -1.73
C GLN A 214 80.48 64.79 -2.48
N SER A 215 81.57 64.33 -3.09
CA SER A 215 81.60 63.05 -3.81
C SER A 215 81.27 61.86 -2.91
N GLU A 216 81.76 61.86 -1.66
CA GLU A 216 81.46 60.81 -0.68
C GLU A 216 79.99 60.85 -0.24
N LYS A 217 79.40 62.04 -0.08
CA LYS A 217 77.98 62.19 0.26
C LYS A 217 77.09 61.74 -0.89
N GLU A 218 77.44 62.10 -2.12
CA GLU A 218 76.74 61.63 -3.32
C GLU A 218 76.84 60.10 -3.45
N LEU A 219 78.03 59.53 -3.22
CA LEU A 219 78.22 58.08 -3.21
C LEU A 219 77.36 57.41 -2.13
N ARG A 220 77.34 57.94 -0.90
CA ARG A 220 76.47 57.41 0.17
C ARG A 220 74.99 57.46 -0.22
N ASN A 221 74.53 58.56 -0.81
CA ASN A 221 73.14 58.70 -1.25
C ASN A 221 72.83 57.69 -2.38
N MET A 222 73.73 57.52 -3.34
CA MET A 222 73.58 56.51 -4.40
C MET A 222 73.56 55.09 -3.84
N MET A 223 74.45 54.77 -2.89
CA MET A 223 74.48 53.47 -2.22
C MET A 223 73.19 53.18 -1.44
N GLN A 224 72.63 54.17 -0.74
CA GLN A 224 71.33 54.03 -0.07
C GLN A 224 70.20 53.79 -1.08
N GLY A 225 70.22 54.50 -2.22
CA GLY A 225 69.27 54.28 -3.31
C GLY A 225 69.38 52.86 -3.88
N LEU A 226 70.59 52.35 -4.10
CA LEU A 226 70.83 50.98 -4.56
C LEU A 226 70.35 49.94 -3.53
N SER A 227 70.68 50.11 -2.25
CA SER A 227 70.22 49.21 -1.18
C SER A 227 68.69 49.14 -1.11
N LEU A 228 68.00 50.27 -1.24
CA LEU A 228 66.54 50.31 -1.24
C LEU A 228 65.96 49.62 -2.49
N LEU A 229 66.60 49.79 -3.66
CA LEU A 229 66.20 49.09 -4.87
C LEU A 229 66.38 47.58 -4.75
N GLU A 230 67.48 47.12 -4.16
CA GLU A 230 67.73 45.70 -3.86
C GLU A 230 66.64 45.14 -2.93
N GLU A 231 66.27 45.87 -1.86
CA GLU A 231 65.17 45.48 -0.97
C GLU A 231 63.82 45.38 -1.71
N HIS A 232 63.52 46.32 -2.60
CA HIS A 232 62.30 46.28 -3.42
C HIS A 232 62.32 45.12 -4.43
N GLU A 233 63.46 44.82 -5.03
CA GLU A 233 63.62 43.68 -5.93
C GLU A 233 63.41 42.36 -5.19
N ASP A 234 63.98 42.21 -4.00
CA ASP A 234 63.78 41.06 -3.12
C ASP A 234 62.31 40.87 -2.72
N LEU A 235 61.63 41.97 -2.36
CA LEU A 235 60.20 41.95 -2.04
C LEU A 235 59.35 41.55 -3.24
N LEU A 236 59.64 42.08 -4.43
CA LEU A 236 58.96 41.70 -5.66
C LEU A 236 59.19 40.22 -5.99
N GLN A 237 60.41 39.72 -5.80
CA GLN A 237 60.72 38.32 -6.04
C GLN A 237 60.00 37.40 -5.05
N LYS A 238 59.97 37.74 -3.75
CA LYS A 238 59.19 37.01 -2.74
C LYS A 238 57.71 36.98 -3.09
N LEU A 239 57.13 38.10 -3.50
CA LEU A 239 55.73 38.17 -3.91
C LEU A 239 55.45 37.33 -5.17
N ARG A 240 56.37 37.30 -6.15
CA ARG A 240 56.24 36.44 -7.34
C ARG A 240 56.23 34.96 -6.97
N VAL A 241 57.17 34.53 -6.13
CA VAL A 241 57.27 33.14 -5.66
C VAL A 241 56.02 32.78 -4.87
N TRP A 242 55.62 33.61 -3.90
CA TRP A 242 54.43 33.37 -3.08
C TRP A 242 53.15 33.23 -3.92
N LYS A 243 52.93 34.13 -4.90
CA LYS A 243 51.78 34.03 -5.81
C LYS A 243 51.85 32.80 -6.72
N ALA A 244 53.04 32.41 -7.17
CA ALA A 244 53.21 31.20 -7.98
C ALA A 244 52.94 29.93 -7.16
N GLU A 245 53.36 29.89 -5.89
CA GLU A 245 53.06 28.81 -4.96
C GLU A 245 51.57 28.73 -4.65
N GLU A 246 50.92 29.86 -4.33
CA GLU A 246 49.47 29.92 -4.11
C GLU A 246 48.71 29.38 -5.32
N TYR A 247 49.05 29.87 -6.52
CA TYR A 247 48.47 29.35 -7.77
C TYR A 247 48.71 27.86 -7.96
N ASN A 248 49.92 27.36 -7.69
CA ASN A 248 50.24 25.94 -7.82
C ASN A 248 49.44 25.10 -6.82
N THR A 249 49.27 25.55 -5.57
CA THR A 249 48.45 24.85 -4.57
C THR A 249 46.98 24.81 -4.95
N ASP A 250 46.44 25.92 -5.44
CA ASP A 250 45.06 26.00 -5.94
C ASP A 250 44.86 25.14 -7.18
N LYS A 251 45.80 25.17 -8.11
CA LYS A 251 45.79 24.32 -9.31
C LYS A 251 45.80 22.84 -8.95
N ILE A 252 46.68 22.41 -8.04
CA ILE A 252 46.73 21.02 -7.57
C ILE A 252 45.38 20.65 -6.93
N ARG A 253 44.82 21.50 -6.07
CA ARG A 253 43.52 21.24 -5.44
C ARG A 253 42.42 21.06 -6.49
N MET A 254 42.29 22.00 -7.42
CA MET A 254 41.28 21.94 -8.49
C MET A 254 41.49 20.70 -9.40
N ASP A 255 42.73 20.40 -9.79
CA ASP A 255 43.05 19.22 -10.58
C ASP A 255 42.68 17.92 -9.83
N THR A 256 42.92 17.84 -8.51
CA THR A 256 42.51 16.69 -7.70
C THR A 256 40.99 16.56 -7.57
N GLU A 257 40.25 17.67 -7.42
CA GLU A 257 38.78 17.67 -7.41
C GLU A 257 38.22 17.20 -8.76
N VAL A 258 38.77 17.69 -9.87
CA VAL A 258 38.40 17.24 -11.22
C VAL A 258 38.67 15.75 -11.39
N GLN A 259 39.81 15.23 -10.92
CA GLN A 259 40.11 13.79 -10.95
C GLN A 259 39.12 12.98 -10.11
N ASN A 260 38.78 13.45 -8.91
CA ASN A 260 37.81 12.79 -8.03
C ASN A 260 36.40 12.76 -8.65
N LEU A 261 35.96 13.87 -9.25
CA LEU A 261 34.68 13.94 -9.98
C LEU A 261 34.68 13.01 -11.19
N ARG A 262 35.78 12.91 -11.94
CA ARG A 262 35.92 11.96 -13.05
C ARG A 262 35.81 10.51 -12.58
N LYS A 263 36.46 10.15 -11.47
CA LYS A 263 36.36 8.81 -10.87
C LYS A 263 34.92 8.49 -10.46
N LYS A 264 34.26 9.39 -9.72
CA LYS A 264 32.85 9.24 -9.33
C LYS A 264 31.94 9.09 -10.55
N LEU A 265 32.17 9.87 -11.60
CA LEU A 265 31.40 9.75 -12.84
C LEU A 265 31.60 8.38 -13.50
N GLN A 266 32.83 7.86 -13.53
CA GLN A 266 33.11 6.51 -14.05
C GLN A 266 32.45 5.42 -13.19
N GLU A 267 32.50 5.53 -11.86
CA GLU A 267 31.83 4.62 -10.93
C GLU A 267 30.31 4.60 -11.16
N VAL A 268 29.69 5.78 -11.28
CA VAL A 268 28.26 5.89 -11.57
C VAL A 268 27.92 5.28 -12.94
N LYS A 269 28.72 5.54 -13.97
CA LYS A 269 28.54 4.93 -15.30
C LYS A 269 28.61 3.40 -15.23
N PHE A 270 29.60 2.86 -14.52
CA PHE A 270 29.74 1.42 -14.32
C PHE A 270 28.53 0.83 -13.58
N ASN A 271 28.07 1.49 -12.51
CA ASN A 271 26.90 1.03 -11.75
C ASN A 271 25.62 1.08 -12.58
N CYS A 272 25.43 2.11 -13.40
CA CYS A 272 24.28 2.18 -14.32
C CYS A 272 24.32 1.04 -15.33
N HIS A 273 25.46 0.78 -15.97
CA HIS A 273 25.61 -0.32 -16.91
C HIS A 273 25.37 -1.69 -16.25
N LEU A 274 25.90 -1.91 -15.03
CA LEU A 274 25.64 -3.12 -14.27
C LEU A 274 24.14 -3.27 -13.91
N ASN A 275 23.46 -2.17 -13.62
CA ASN A 275 22.02 -2.19 -13.32
C ASN A 275 21.17 -2.44 -14.57
N GLU A 276 21.60 -1.95 -15.73
CA GLU A 276 21.02 -2.23 -17.04
C GLU A 276 21.10 -3.73 -17.34
N GLU A 277 22.29 -4.34 -17.26
CA GLU A 277 22.48 -5.79 -17.44
C GLU A 277 21.66 -6.63 -16.44
N LYS A 278 21.57 -6.19 -15.17
CA LYS A 278 20.71 -6.84 -14.17
C LYS A 278 19.23 -6.74 -14.51
N LEU A 279 18.79 -5.63 -15.10
CA LEU A 279 17.40 -5.43 -15.51
C LEU A 279 17.09 -6.30 -16.72
N ASP A 280 17.98 -6.35 -17.70
CA ASP A 280 17.85 -7.19 -18.90
C ASP A 280 17.79 -8.67 -18.54
N TYR A 281 18.65 -9.12 -17.62
CA TYR A 281 18.58 -10.49 -17.09
C TYR A 281 17.24 -10.78 -16.40
N LYS A 282 16.77 -9.88 -15.52
CA LYS A 282 15.48 -10.05 -14.84
C LYS A 282 14.32 -10.07 -15.83
N TYR A 283 14.37 -9.21 -16.85
CA TYR A 283 13.39 -9.16 -17.91
C TYR A 283 13.34 -10.48 -18.69
N GLU A 284 14.50 -11.01 -19.10
CA GLU A 284 14.55 -12.28 -19.84
C GLU A 284 14.05 -13.45 -18.98
N VAL A 285 14.36 -13.49 -17.68
CA VAL A 285 13.80 -14.49 -16.75
C VAL A 285 12.29 -14.37 -16.64
N LEU A 286 11.75 -13.16 -16.51
CA LEU A 286 10.31 -12.93 -16.45
C LEU A 286 9.62 -13.34 -17.75
N LYS A 287 10.21 -12.99 -18.89
CA LYS A 287 9.73 -13.38 -20.22
C LYS A 287 9.70 -14.91 -20.37
N LYS A 288 10.73 -15.63 -19.92
CA LYS A 288 10.73 -17.10 -19.90
C LYS A 288 9.61 -17.66 -19.02
N ARG A 289 9.36 -17.07 -17.84
CA ARG A 289 8.23 -17.45 -16.98
C ARG A 289 6.88 -17.17 -17.64
N GLU A 290 6.74 -16.08 -18.38
CA GLU A 290 5.52 -15.78 -19.14
C GLU A 290 5.28 -16.79 -20.28
N GLU A 291 6.34 -17.16 -21.01
CA GLU A 291 6.29 -18.22 -22.03
C GLU A 291 5.85 -19.56 -21.41
N GLU A 292 6.44 -19.97 -20.28
CA GLU A 292 6.05 -21.17 -19.53
C GLU A 292 4.60 -21.11 -19.04
N ASN A 293 4.20 -19.99 -18.43
CA ASN A 293 2.83 -19.77 -17.98
C ASN A 293 1.83 -19.79 -19.13
N ALA A 294 2.18 -19.25 -20.30
CA ALA A 294 1.34 -19.32 -21.49
C ALA A 294 1.15 -20.76 -21.96
N ILE A 295 2.23 -21.57 -21.96
CA ILE A 295 2.17 -23.00 -22.27
C ILE A 295 1.27 -23.73 -21.27
N LEU A 296 1.47 -23.53 -19.96
CA LEU A 296 0.63 -24.14 -18.91
C LEU A 296 -0.84 -23.74 -19.06
N LYS A 297 -1.12 -22.46 -19.29
CA LYS A 297 -2.49 -21.95 -19.54
C LYS A 297 -3.10 -22.60 -20.77
N SER A 298 -2.33 -22.80 -21.85
CA SER A 298 -2.80 -23.53 -23.04
C SER A 298 -3.12 -25.00 -22.74
N HIS A 299 -2.32 -25.66 -21.90
CA HIS A 299 -2.53 -27.04 -21.50
C HIS A 299 -3.79 -27.18 -20.62
N LEU A 300 -3.94 -26.30 -19.63
CA LEU A 300 -5.12 -26.23 -18.77
C LEU A 300 -6.39 -25.93 -19.58
N LYS A 301 -6.36 -24.97 -20.52
CA LYS A 301 -7.49 -24.70 -21.43
C LYS A 301 -7.87 -25.94 -22.24
N ARG A 302 -6.90 -26.66 -22.82
CA ARG A 302 -7.16 -27.92 -23.53
C ARG A 302 -7.73 -29.01 -22.62
N LYS A 303 -7.31 -29.07 -21.35
CA LYS A 303 -7.87 -30.01 -20.36
C LYS A 303 -9.33 -29.66 -20.03
N ILE A 304 -9.63 -28.37 -19.85
CA ILE A 304 -11.01 -27.88 -19.64
C ILE A 304 -11.90 -28.25 -20.82
N ILE A 305 -11.47 -27.98 -22.06
CA ILE A 305 -12.24 -28.33 -23.26
C ILE A 305 -12.53 -29.83 -23.31
N ARG A 306 -11.50 -30.68 -23.10
CA ARG A 306 -11.69 -32.15 -23.04
C ARG A 306 -12.69 -32.58 -21.95
N MET A 307 -12.62 -31.98 -20.77
CA MET A 307 -13.58 -32.26 -19.69
C MET A 307 -14.98 -31.77 -20.03
N GLN A 308 -15.11 -30.63 -20.70
CA GLN A 308 -16.37 -30.09 -21.20
C GLN A 308 -17.02 -31.06 -22.21
N ASP A 309 -16.22 -31.61 -23.13
CA ASP A 309 -16.68 -32.58 -24.13
C ASP A 309 -17.14 -33.88 -23.47
N VAL A 310 -16.40 -34.40 -22.48
CA VAL A 310 -16.81 -35.58 -21.69
C VAL A 310 -18.12 -35.30 -20.95
N LEU A 311 -18.25 -34.14 -20.32
CA LEU A 311 -19.45 -33.74 -19.60
C LEU A 311 -20.65 -33.64 -20.55
N ASN A 312 -20.48 -33.02 -21.72
CA ASN A 312 -21.53 -32.93 -22.74
C ASN A 312 -21.93 -34.31 -23.30
N ASN A 313 -20.96 -35.20 -23.51
CA ASN A 313 -21.21 -36.58 -23.92
C ASN A 313 -21.95 -37.38 -22.83
N LEU A 314 -21.64 -37.18 -21.55
CA LEU A 314 -22.39 -37.81 -20.46
C LEU A 314 -23.80 -37.24 -20.36
N LYS A 315 -23.96 -35.92 -20.50
CA LYS A 315 -25.28 -35.27 -20.55
C LYS A 315 -26.14 -35.80 -21.69
N SER A 316 -25.59 -35.96 -22.90
CA SER A 316 -26.33 -36.49 -24.04
C SER A 316 -26.72 -37.96 -23.83
N LYS A 317 -25.83 -38.77 -23.24
CA LYS A 317 -26.14 -40.16 -22.84
C LYS A 317 -27.27 -40.22 -21.81
N CYS A 318 -27.19 -39.43 -20.73
CA CYS A 318 -28.25 -39.35 -19.72
C CYS A 318 -29.59 -38.94 -20.35
N ALA A 319 -29.60 -37.91 -21.20
CA ALA A 319 -30.81 -37.47 -21.89
C ALA A 319 -31.39 -38.57 -22.81
N SER A 320 -30.55 -39.32 -23.51
CA SER A 320 -31.00 -40.46 -24.33
C SER A 320 -31.58 -41.60 -23.50
N GLN A 321 -30.98 -41.91 -22.35
CA GLN A 321 -31.46 -42.92 -21.42
C GLN A 321 -32.79 -42.50 -20.77
N GLU A 322 -32.92 -41.24 -20.35
CA GLU A 322 -34.19 -40.70 -19.84
C GLU A 322 -35.31 -40.81 -20.89
N LYS A 323 -34.99 -40.52 -22.16
CA LYS A 323 -35.97 -40.66 -23.24
C LYS A 323 -36.38 -42.13 -23.43
N GLN A 324 -35.42 -43.05 -23.40
CA GLN A 324 -35.68 -44.48 -23.50
C GLN A 324 -36.55 -44.99 -22.34
N LEU A 325 -36.20 -44.66 -21.10
CA LEU A 325 -36.96 -45.03 -19.91
C LEU A 325 -38.38 -44.47 -19.95
N LYS A 326 -38.57 -43.23 -20.41
CA LYS A 326 -39.92 -42.64 -20.58
C LYS A 326 -40.74 -43.40 -21.62
N THR A 327 -40.13 -43.84 -22.73
CA THR A 327 -40.85 -44.64 -23.73
C THR A 327 -41.22 -46.03 -23.23
N GLU A 328 -40.33 -46.67 -22.47
CA GLU A 328 -40.59 -47.99 -21.84
C GLU A 328 -41.66 -47.89 -20.75
N GLU A 329 -41.60 -46.85 -19.92
CA GLU A 329 -42.62 -46.56 -18.91
C GLU A 329 -43.99 -46.33 -19.57
N GLN A 330 -44.03 -45.59 -20.68
CA GLN A 330 -45.27 -45.37 -21.42
C GLN A 330 -45.81 -46.68 -22.04
N SER A 331 -44.96 -47.54 -22.60
CA SER A 331 -45.41 -48.84 -23.13
C SER A 331 -45.92 -49.76 -22.02
N LEU A 332 -45.23 -49.82 -20.88
CA LEU A 332 -45.66 -50.61 -19.71
C LEU A 332 -46.99 -50.10 -19.14
N ARG A 333 -47.18 -48.78 -19.05
CA ARG A 333 -48.47 -48.19 -18.67
C ARG A 333 -49.58 -48.61 -19.62
N ASN A 334 -49.34 -48.55 -20.93
CA ASN A 334 -50.32 -48.96 -21.93
C ASN A 334 -50.66 -50.46 -21.79
N ASP A 335 -49.67 -51.33 -21.63
CA ASP A 335 -49.89 -52.77 -21.42
C ASP A 335 -50.64 -53.06 -20.11
N TYR A 336 -50.30 -52.37 -19.01
CA TYR A 336 -51.01 -52.48 -17.74
C TYR A 336 -52.49 -52.09 -17.89
N THR A 337 -52.78 -50.95 -18.53
CA THR A 337 -54.18 -50.53 -18.77
C THR A 337 -54.94 -51.53 -19.63
N ARG A 338 -54.30 -52.12 -20.65
CA ARG A 338 -54.89 -53.17 -21.48
C ARG A 338 -55.22 -54.42 -20.67
N ILE A 339 -54.26 -54.94 -19.88
CA ILE A 339 -54.46 -56.14 -19.06
C ILE A 339 -55.53 -55.89 -17.98
N LYS A 340 -55.51 -54.71 -17.35
CA LYS A 340 -56.55 -54.31 -16.39
C LYS A 340 -57.93 -54.32 -17.02
N GLN A 341 -58.07 -53.78 -18.23
CA GLN A 341 -59.34 -53.80 -18.96
C GLN A 341 -59.78 -55.23 -19.29
N GLN A 342 -58.86 -56.07 -19.76
CA GLN A 342 -59.14 -57.50 -20.03
C GLN A 342 -59.61 -58.24 -18.77
N TYR A 343 -59.00 -57.96 -17.61
CA TYR A 343 -59.42 -58.54 -16.32
C TYR A 343 -60.83 -58.09 -15.92
N ILE A 344 -61.13 -56.79 -16.05
CA ILE A 344 -62.48 -56.24 -15.78
C ILE A 344 -63.52 -56.92 -16.69
N ASP A 345 -63.21 -57.06 -17.99
CA ASP A 345 -64.12 -57.69 -18.95
C ASP A 345 -64.30 -59.19 -18.66
N MET A 346 -63.22 -59.89 -18.25
CA MET A 346 -63.30 -61.29 -17.81
C MET A 346 -64.18 -61.44 -16.57
N GLN A 347 -64.04 -60.55 -15.58
CA GLN A 347 -64.86 -60.55 -14.37
C GLN A 347 -66.34 -60.28 -14.68
N LYS A 348 -66.64 -59.34 -15.59
CA LYS A 348 -68.01 -59.09 -16.07
C LYS A 348 -68.59 -60.31 -16.77
N LYS A 349 -67.83 -60.96 -17.66
CA LYS A 349 -68.25 -62.20 -18.34
C LYS A 349 -68.51 -63.33 -17.34
N ALA A 350 -67.62 -63.52 -16.37
CA ALA A 350 -67.79 -64.51 -15.32
C ALA A 350 -69.07 -64.31 -14.51
N ARG A 351 -69.35 -63.08 -14.05
CA ARG A 351 -70.61 -62.76 -13.36
C ARG A 351 -71.84 -63.01 -14.24
N HIS A 352 -71.77 -62.62 -15.51
CA HIS A 352 -72.86 -62.85 -16.46
C HIS A 352 -73.11 -64.35 -16.70
N PHE A 353 -72.07 -65.15 -16.90
CA PHE A 353 -72.19 -66.60 -17.05
C PHE A 353 -72.69 -67.27 -15.77
N ALA A 354 -72.25 -66.83 -14.59
CA ALA A 354 -72.78 -67.34 -13.32
C ALA A 354 -74.28 -67.06 -13.19
N ALA A 355 -74.72 -65.84 -13.50
CA ALA A 355 -76.15 -65.49 -13.48
C ALA A 355 -76.97 -66.30 -14.49
N LEU A 356 -76.48 -66.44 -15.74
CA LEU A 356 -77.15 -67.27 -16.75
C LEU A 356 -77.19 -68.75 -16.38
N ASN A 357 -76.12 -69.27 -15.78
CA ASN A 357 -76.06 -70.66 -15.34
C ASN A 357 -77.01 -70.89 -14.16
N ALA A 358 -77.10 -69.97 -13.20
CA ALA A 358 -78.07 -70.04 -12.10
C ALA A 358 -79.51 -70.00 -12.63
N GLU A 359 -79.83 -69.11 -13.57
CA GLU A 359 -81.17 -69.03 -14.18
C GLU A 359 -81.51 -70.31 -14.97
N ARG A 360 -80.55 -70.86 -15.71
CA ARG A 360 -80.74 -72.13 -16.44
C ARG A 360 -80.93 -73.31 -15.49
N PHE A 361 -80.14 -73.35 -14.42
CA PHE A 361 -80.23 -74.38 -13.39
C PHE A 361 -81.60 -74.34 -12.71
N GLU A 362 -82.06 -73.16 -12.29
CA GLU A 362 -83.38 -72.96 -11.70
C GLU A 362 -84.50 -73.48 -12.61
N LYS A 363 -84.47 -73.10 -13.90
CA LYS A 363 -85.46 -73.55 -14.88
C LYS A 363 -85.44 -75.07 -15.05
N LEU A 364 -84.26 -75.67 -15.17
CA LEU A 364 -84.13 -77.12 -15.28
C LEU A 364 -84.57 -77.85 -14.01
N TRP A 365 -84.26 -77.29 -12.84
CA TRP A 365 -84.69 -77.82 -11.56
C TRP A 365 -86.21 -77.87 -11.48
N LEU A 366 -86.88 -76.74 -11.75
CA LEU A 366 -88.35 -76.66 -11.73
C LEU A 366 -89.01 -77.62 -12.73
N ILE A 367 -88.50 -77.72 -13.96
CA ILE A 367 -89.04 -78.65 -14.96
C ILE A 367 -88.91 -80.11 -14.48
N ASN A 368 -87.73 -80.49 -14.00
CA ASN A 368 -87.49 -81.85 -13.51
C ASN A 368 -88.31 -82.14 -12.24
N GLU A 369 -88.45 -81.16 -11.35
CA GLU A 369 -89.25 -81.26 -10.13
C GLU A 369 -90.73 -81.47 -10.47
N ASP A 370 -91.28 -80.71 -11.44
CA ASP A 370 -92.64 -80.86 -11.94
C ASP A 370 -92.87 -82.23 -12.59
N GLU A 371 -91.93 -82.71 -13.42
CA GLU A 371 -92.01 -84.04 -14.04
C GLU A 371 -92.02 -85.15 -12.99
N VAL A 372 -91.12 -85.08 -12.02
CA VAL A 372 -91.02 -86.09 -10.96
C VAL A 372 -92.23 -86.02 -10.01
N LYS A 373 -92.74 -84.83 -9.67
CA LYS A 373 -94.00 -84.66 -8.92
C LYS A 373 -95.19 -85.27 -9.67
N ALA A 374 -95.28 -85.07 -10.98
CA ALA A 374 -96.32 -85.69 -11.81
C ALA A 374 -96.22 -87.22 -11.83
N LEU A 375 -95.00 -87.78 -11.92
CA LEU A 375 -94.78 -89.22 -11.80
C LEU A 375 -95.14 -89.75 -10.41
N ALA A 376 -94.74 -89.05 -9.34
CA ALA A 376 -95.10 -89.42 -7.97
C ALA A 376 -96.63 -89.43 -7.77
N HIS A 377 -97.35 -88.44 -8.30
CA HIS A 377 -98.82 -88.44 -8.31
C HIS A 377 -99.40 -89.65 -9.03
N ARG A 378 -98.90 -89.99 -10.24
CA ARG A 378 -99.36 -91.16 -10.99
C ARG A 378 -99.11 -92.46 -10.22
N VAL A 379 -97.94 -92.59 -9.61
CA VAL A 379 -97.53 -93.76 -8.83
C VAL A 379 -98.40 -93.91 -7.57
N LEU A 380 -98.70 -92.81 -6.87
CA LEU A 380 -99.63 -92.81 -5.73
C LEU A 380 -101.07 -93.13 -6.16
N GLU A 381 -101.51 -92.65 -7.32
CA GLU A 381 -102.82 -93.00 -7.87
C GLU A 381 -102.90 -94.49 -8.24
N THR A 382 -101.85 -95.06 -8.82
CA THR A 382 -101.79 -96.52 -9.04
C THR A 382 -101.79 -97.29 -7.72
N ASP A 383 -101.10 -96.80 -6.70
CA ASP A 383 -101.12 -97.40 -5.36
C ASP A 383 -102.52 -97.39 -4.75
N ARG A 384 -103.26 -96.28 -4.92
CA ARG A 384 -104.65 -96.16 -4.50
C ARG A 384 -105.54 -97.20 -5.20
N ILE A 385 -105.45 -97.29 -6.53
CA ILE A 385 -106.24 -98.23 -7.32
C ILE A 385 -105.94 -99.68 -6.92
N ILE A 386 -104.67 -100.05 -6.75
CA ILE A 386 -104.28 -101.41 -6.33
C ILE A 386 -104.81 -101.72 -4.92
N HIS A 387 -104.66 -100.80 -3.98
CA HIS A 387 -105.14 -100.99 -2.60
C HIS A 387 -106.66 -101.12 -2.52
N GLU A 388 -107.40 -100.23 -3.19
CA GLU A 388 -108.85 -100.21 -3.13
C GLU A 388 -109.49 -101.34 -3.95
N GLN A 389 -109.03 -101.56 -5.20
CA GLN A 389 -109.69 -102.50 -6.12
C GLN A 389 -109.19 -103.95 -6.00
N GLN A 390 -107.87 -104.17 -5.87
CA GLN A 390 -107.30 -105.52 -5.89
C GLN A 390 -107.22 -106.13 -4.48
N LEU A 391 -106.86 -105.32 -3.48
CA LEU A 391 -106.71 -105.79 -2.09
C LEU A 391 -107.98 -105.58 -1.25
N GLY A 392 -108.88 -104.68 -1.66
CA GLY A 392 -110.08 -104.33 -0.89
C GLY A 392 -109.79 -103.59 0.42
N LEU A 393 -108.63 -102.94 0.53
CA LEU A 393 -108.19 -102.21 1.72
C LEU A 393 -108.39 -100.70 1.53
N ALA A 394 -108.69 -99.98 2.62
CA ALA A 394 -108.76 -98.52 2.57
C ALA A 394 -107.35 -97.93 2.35
N TRP A 395 -107.20 -97.10 1.32
CA TRP A 395 -105.93 -96.45 1.03
C TRP A 395 -105.70 -95.22 1.91
N VAL A 396 -104.48 -95.06 2.44
CA VAL A 396 -104.06 -93.91 3.25
C VAL A 396 -102.89 -93.22 2.55
N SER A 397 -103.03 -91.91 2.33
CA SER A 397 -102.01 -91.08 1.70
C SER A 397 -100.78 -90.92 2.61
N PRO A 398 -99.55 -91.20 2.15
CA PRO A 398 -98.33 -90.91 2.89
C PRO A 398 -98.12 -89.41 3.10
N PRO A 399 -97.42 -88.96 4.16
CA PRO A 399 -96.99 -87.57 4.28
C PRO A 399 -95.93 -87.22 3.23
N LEU A 400 -96.13 -86.15 2.46
CA LEU A 400 -95.28 -85.76 1.32
C LEU A 400 -94.76 -84.31 1.47
N PRO A 401 -93.80 -84.03 2.35
CA PRO A 401 -93.28 -82.66 2.58
C PRO A 401 -92.67 -82.01 1.35
N PHE A 402 -92.19 -82.82 0.39
CA PHE A 402 -91.62 -82.34 -0.88
C PHE A 402 -92.69 -81.83 -1.87
N MET A 403 -93.97 -82.13 -1.68
CA MET A 403 -95.03 -81.60 -2.55
C MET A 403 -95.39 -80.14 -2.23
N GLU A 404 -95.06 -79.64 -1.03
CA GLU A 404 -95.34 -78.26 -0.60
C GLU A 404 -94.18 -77.28 -0.85
N ARG A 405 -92.95 -77.80 -0.95
CA ARG A 405 -91.76 -77.00 -1.25
C ARG A 405 -91.55 -76.94 -2.77
N SER A 406 -91.15 -75.78 -3.28
CA SER A 406 -90.80 -75.58 -4.69
C SER A 406 -89.52 -74.77 -4.80
N GLY A 407 -88.58 -75.25 -5.62
CA GLY A 407 -87.31 -74.57 -5.89
C GLY A 407 -86.14 -75.05 -5.02
N PRO A 408 -84.91 -74.58 -5.33
CA PRO A 408 -83.68 -74.97 -4.63
C PRO A 408 -83.64 -74.58 -3.14
N ILE A 409 -82.93 -75.38 -2.34
CA ILE A 409 -82.79 -75.15 -0.91
C ILE A 409 -81.72 -74.07 -0.64
N GLU A 410 -82.07 -72.98 0.06
CA GLU A 410 -81.15 -71.90 0.46
C GLU A 410 -80.99 -71.81 1.99
N HIS A 411 -79.75 -71.76 2.50
CA HIS A 411 -79.44 -71.54 3.93
C HIS A 411 -79.36 -70.05 4.29
N LYS A 412 -79.93 -69.65 5.43
CA LYS A 412 -79.80 -68.30 6.03
C LYS A 412 -78.40 -68.10 6.63
N THR A 413 -77.68 -67.07 6.21
CA THR A 413 -76.32 -66.72 6.66
C THR A 413 -76.29 -66.06 8.06
N LEU A 414 -75.19 -66.27 8.81
CA LEU A 414 -74.92 -65.82 10.19
C LEU A 414 -74.67 -64.29 10.33
N ARG A 415 -74.96 -63.71 11.51
CA ARG A 415 -74.71 -62.29 11.89
C ARG A 415 -73.21 -61.93 11.91
N THR A 416 -72.88 -60.72 11.45
CA THR A 416 -71.50 -60.19 11.29
C THR A 416 -71.05 -59.35 12.51
N ALA A 417 -69.75 -59.32 12.84
CA ALA A 417 -69.16 -58.58 13.97
C ALA A 417 -69.57 -57.09 14.04
N SER A 418 -69.70 -56.41 12.90
CA SER A 418 -70.13 -55.01 12.81
C SER A 418 -71.54 -54.78 13.39
N GLN A 419 -72.43 -55.77 13.26
CA GLN A 419 -73.79 -55.72 13.84
C GLN A 419 -73.78 -55.91 15.36
N ALA A 420 -72.85 -56.70 15.91
CA ALA A 420 -72.71 -56.89 17.36
C ALA A 420 -72.14 -55.65 18.08
N ALA A 421 -71.26 -54.90 17.40
CA ALA A 421 -70.71 -53.65 17.91
C ALA A 421 -71.73 -52.49 17.91
N ALA A 422 -72.64 -52.45 16.93
CA ALA A 422 -73.75 -51.49 16.90
C ALA A 422 -74.69 -51.64 18.11
N ASP A 423 -75.04 -52.88 18.47
CA ASP A 423 -75.94 -53.15 19.59
C ASP A 423 -75.32 -52.79 20.96
N THR A 424 -74.00 -52.74 21.08
CA THR A 424 -73.31 -52.45 22.36
C THR A 424 -73.06 -50.95 22.60
N LEU A 425 -73.04 -50.11 21.56
CA LEU A 425 -72.73 -48.68 21.68
C LEU A 425 -73.95 -47.77 21.91
N HIS A 426 -75.18 -48.21 21.58
CA HIS A 426 -76.39 -47.35 21.59
C HIS A 426 -77.15 -47.18 22.93
N GLU A 427 -76.75 -47.79 24.04
CA GLU A 427 -77.44 -47.60 25.34
C GLU A 427 -76.84 -46.44 26.16
N GLU A 428 -77.32 -45.21 25.92
CA GLU A 428 -77.16 -44.05 26.82
C GLU A 428 -78.43 -43.20 26.85
N THR A 429 -79.47 -43.64 27.57
CA THR A 429 -80.50 -42.73 28.13
C THR A 429 -81.35 -43.41 29.21
N ARG A 430 -80.86 -43.46 30.46
CA ARG A 430 -81.66 -43.21 31.68
C ARG A 430 -80.82 -43.28 32.97
N GLY A 431 -80.63 -42.11 33.57
CA GLY A 431 -80.80 -41.86 35.01
C GLY A 431 -79.89 -42.59 35.99
N ASP A 432 -78.87 -41.86 36.45
CA ASP A 432 -78.04 -42.11 37.63
C ASP A 432 -78.88 -41.95 38.92
N LEU A 433 -78.98 -42.99 39.76
CA LEU A 433 -79.21 -42.97 41.21
C LEU A 433 -79.02 -44.41 41.77
N VAL A 434 -78.12 -44.52 42.72
CA VAL A 434 -77.56 -45.70 43.39
C VAL A 434 -78.61 -46.75 43.83
N GLU A 435 -78.40 -48.01 43.41
CA GLU A 435 -78.45 -49.18 44.31
C GLU A 435 -77.60 -50.31 43.72
N GLU A 436 -76.57 -50.72 44.48
CA GLU A 436 -75.84 -51.96 44.29
C GLU A 436 -76.80 -53.14 44.45
N SER A 437 -77.01 -53.89 43.37
CA SER A 437 -77.49 -55.26 43.46
C SER A 437 -76.67 -56.11 42.52
N GLU A 438 -75.74 -56.86 43.10
CA GLU A 438 -75.10 -58.00 42.47
C GLU A 438 -76.16 -58.96 41.93
N GLY A 439 -76.13 -59.18 40.61
CA GLY A 439 -77.03 -60.08 39.91
C GLY A 439 -76.31 -60.68 38.73
N LEU A 440 -75.93 -61.95 38.88
CA LEU A 440 -75.28 -62.79 37.87
C LEU A 440 -76.07 -62.78 36.54
N GLY A 441 -75.42 -62.25 35.50
CA GLY A 441 -75.82 -62.42 34.10
C GLY A 441 -74.61 -62.92 33.31
N ASP A 442 -74.33 -64.22 33.47
CA ASP A 442 -73.28 -64.95 32.75
C ASP A 442 -73.61 -64.98 31.25
N THR A 443 -72.95 -64.12 30.47
CA THR A 443 -72.66 -64.44 29.07
C THR A 443 -71.45 -65.36 29.05
N ALA A 444 -71.48 -66.41 28.22
CA ALA A 444 -70.57 -67.57 28.22
C ALA A 444 -69.04 -67.33 28.09
N SER A 445 -68.56 -66.08 28.18
CA SER A 445 -67.16 -65.65 28.17
C SER A 445 -66.78 -64.80 29.41
N GLY A 446 -67.68 -64.62 30.39
CA GLY A 446 -67.34 -64.01 31.69
C GLY A 446 -67.02 -62.50 31.67
N VAL A 447 -67.22 -61.80 30.54
CA VAL A 447 -66.93 -60.36 30.39
C VAL A 447 -68.19 -59.50 30.49
N ASN A 448 -68.20 -58.51 31.39
CA ASN A 448 -69.31 -57.57 31.55
C ASN A 448 -69.49 -56.67 30.30
N ARG A 449 -70.72 -56.50 29.80
CA ARG A 449 -71.06 -55.73 28.59
C ARG A 449 -70.62 -54.25 28.67
N ARG A 450 -70.60 -53.66 29.87
CA ARG A 450 -70.04 -52.31 30.11
C ARG A 450 -68.53 -52.25 29.88
N THR A 451 -67.83 -53.34 30.20
CA THR A 451 -66.39 -53.49 29.97
C THR A 451 -66.10 -53.61 28.46
N VAL A 452 -66.90 -54.38 27.73
CA VAL A 452 -66.79 -54.48 26.26
C VAL A 452 -67.02 -53.13 25.59
N LYS A 453 -68.04 -52.36 26.00
CA LYS A 453 -68.29 -51.00 25.48
C LYS A 453 -67.08 -50.07 25.69
N ARG A 454 -66.51 -50.07 26.90
CA ARG A 454 -65.34 -49.24 27.23
C ARG A 454 -64.08 -49.65 26.47
N ILE A 455 -63.89 -50.96 26.22
CA ILE A 455 -62.79 -51.48 25.39
C ILE A 455 -62.97 -51.04 23.93
N LEU A 456 -64.18 -51.10 23.39
CA LEU A 456 -64.47 -50.64 22.03
C LEU A 456 -64.26 -49.12 21.87
N GLU A 457 -64.58 -48.32 22.90
CA GLU A 457 -64.28 -46.89 22.93
C GLU A 457 -62.75 -46.64 22.98
N LEU A 458 -62.02 -47.35 23.83
CA LEU A 458 -60.55 -47.27 23.90
C LEU A 458 -59.87 -47.67 22.57
N LEU A 459 -60.42 -48.67 21.87
CA LEU A 459 -59.94 -49.04 20.53
C LEU A 459 -60.18 -47.93 19.51
N CYS A 460 -61.30 -47.21 19.58
CA CYS A 460 -61.58 -46.07 18.69
C CYS A 460 -60.61 -44.90 18.89
N ASP A 461 -60.19 -44.66 20.14
CA ASP A 461 -59.34 -43.53 20.50
C ASP A 461 -57.86 -43.83 20.19
N GLU A 462 -57.36 -45.02 20.54
CA GLU A 462 -55.95 -45.37 20.43
C GLU A 462 -55.56 -45.97 19.07
N LEU A 463 -56.48 -46.63 18.37
CA LEU A 463 -56.23 -47.25 17.06
C LEU A 463 -56.62 -46.35 15.88
N GLY A 464 -56.79 -45.05 16.10
CA GLY A 464 -57.09 -44.09 15.05
C GLY A 464 -56.07 -44.06 13.90
N PHE A 465 -54.84 -44.53 14.13
CA PHE A 465 -53.79 -44.63 13.10
C PHE A 465 -54.07 -45.71 12.03
N LEU A 466 -54.90 -46.71 12.33
CA LEU A 466 -55.29 -47.78 11.39
C LEU A 466 -56.38 -47.32 10.41
N VAL A 467 -57.02 -46.18 10.68
CA VAL A 467 -58.11 -45.64 9.87
C VAL A 467 -57.55 -44.67 8.83
N GLU A 468 -57.92 -44.84 7.55
CA GLU A 468 -57.41 -44.02 6.46
C GLU A 468 -57.70 -42.52 6.68
N SER A 469 -56.68 -41.66 6.53
CA SER A 469 -56.78 -40.21 6.83
C SER A 469 -57.87 -39.45 6.04
N LYS A 470 -58.31 -39.99 4.90
CA LYS A 470 -59.45 -39.45 4.13
C LYS A 470 -60.79 -39.82 4.77
N LEU A 471 -60.91 -41.02 5.32
CA LEU A 471 -62.09 -41.50 6.04
C LEU A 471 -62.31 -40.69 7.32
N LEU A 472 -61.24 -40.40 8.08
CA LEU A 472 -61.31 -39.55 9.27
C LEU A 472 -61.84 -38.13 8.98
N LYS A 473 -61.50 -37.55 7.82
CA LYS A 473 -62.03 -36.23 7.40
C LYS A 473 -63.53 -36.28 7.10
N LEU A 474 -63.99 -37.35 6.46
CA LEU A 474 -65.41 -37.56 6.12
C LEU A 474 -66.26 -37.86 7.35
N VAL A 475 -65.70 -38.60 8.31
CA VAL A 475 -66.41 -39.06 9.52
C VAL A 475 -66.49 -37.97 10.60
N SER A 476 -65.63 -36.95 10.56
CA SER A 476 -65.57 -35.88 11.57
C SER A 476 -66.86 -35.06 11.78
N HIS A 477 -67.80 -35.11 10.82
CA HIS A 477 -69.08 -34.40 10.87
C HIS A 477 -70.26 -35.23 11.44
N LEU A 478 -70.05 -36.51 11.78
CA LEU A 478 -71.10 -37.41 12.30
C LEU A 478 -71.19 -37.42 13.83
N GLU A 479 -72.24 -38.01 14.38
CA GLU A 479 -72.44 -38.15 15.83
C GLU A 479 -71.43 -39.15 16.43
N LYS A 480 -71.00 -38.96 17.69
CA LYS A 480 -69.86 -39.71 18.27
C LYS A 480 -70.00 -41.23 18.17
N ASN A 481 -71.21 -41.76 18.33
CA ASN A 481 -71.47 -43.20 18.24
C ASN A 481 -71.33 -43.73 16.80
N ASP A 482 -71.79 -42.96 15.81
CA ASP A 482 -71.64 -43.31 14.38
C ASP A 482 -70.18 -43.20 13.93
N GLN A 483 -69.44 -42.23 14.48
CA GLN A 483 -68.00 -42.13 14.26
C GLN A 483 -67.27 -43.35 14.82
N SER A 484 -67.63 -43.79 16.03
CA SER A 484 -67.04 -44.97 16.68
C SER A 484 -67.36 -46.24 15.90
N LEU A 485 -68.58 -46.42 15.37
CA LEU A 485 -68.94 -47.60 14.59
C LEU A 485 -68.17 -47.71 13.26
N ILE A 486 -68.02 -46.61 12.53
CA ILE A 486 -67.26 -46.60 11.26
C ILE A 486 -65.77 -46.83 11.52
N LYS A 487 -65.24 -46.29 12.63
CA LYS A 487 -63.87 -46.56 13.07
C LYS A 487 -63.70 -48.02 13.46
N LEU A 488 -64.62 -48.59 14.23
CA LEU A 488 -64.58 -50.00 14.66
C LEU A 488 -64.69 -50.95 13.47
N ASP A 489 -65.51 -50.66 12.46
CA ASP A 489 -65.61 -51.50 11.27
C ASP A 489 -64.29 -51.51 10.47
N ALA A 490 -63.65 -50.36 10.34
CA ALA A 490 -62.33 -50.24 9.72
C ALA A 490 -61.22 -50.91 10.56
N ILE A 491 -61.28 -50.76 11.89
CA ILE A 491 -60.33 -51.36 12.84
C ILE A 491 -60.50 -52.89 12.86
N PHE A 492 -61.72 -53.42 12.93
CA PHE A 492 -62.00 -54.85 12.87
C PHE A 492 -61.57 -55.46 11.55
N SER A 493 -61.77 -54.76 10.44
CA SER A 493 -61.28 -55.17 9.13
C SER A 493 -59.74 -55.21 9.07
N ALA A 494 -59.07 -54.28 9.75
CA ALA A 494 -57.60 -54.23 9.80
C ALA A 494 -56.99 -55.27 10.75
N ILE A 495 -57.70 -55.60 11.84
CA ILE A 495 -57.29 -56.57 12.87
C ILE A 495 -57.70 -58.00 12.49
N GLY A 496 -58.75 -58.18 11.68
CA GLY A 496 -59.26 -59.48 11.23
C GLY A 496 -60.33 -60.09 12.15
N ILE A 497 -61.23 -59.26 12.68
CA ILE A 497 -62.36 -59.68 13.54
C ILE A 497 -63.64 -59.67 12.69
N GLU A 498 -64.19 -60.86 12.40
CA GLU A 498 -65.32 -61.01 11.46
C GLU A 498 -66.62 -61.48 12.15
N SER A 499 -66.51 -62.24 13.25
CA SER A 499 -67.65 -62.78 14.00
C SER A 499 -67.90 -62.07 15.32
N GLU A 500 -69.15 -62.07 15.78
CA GLU A 500 -69.54 -61.64 17.14
C GLU A 500 -68.73 -62.36 18.22
N LYS A 501 -68.42 -63.65 18.02
CA LYS A 501 -67.62 -64.44 18.97
C LYS A 501 -66.18 -63.91 19.12
N ASP A 502 -65.62 -63.37 18.05
CA ASP A 502 -64.24 -62.86 18.01
C ASP A 502 -64.10 -61.55 18.80
N VAL A 503 -65.18 -60.76 18.85
CA VAL A 503 -65.25 -59.52 19.65
C VAL A 503 -65.19 -59.84 21.14
N TYR A 504 -65.90 -60.87 21.59
CA TYR A 504 -65.91 -61.29 23.00
C TYR A 504 -64.60 -61.96 23.42
N THR A 505 -64.00 -62.80 22.57
CA THR A 505 -62.68 -63.39 22.86
C THR A 505 -61.56 -62.36 22.91
N MET A 506 -61.61 -61.32 22.07
CA MET A 506 -60.70 -60.17 22.18
C MET A 506 -60.87 -59.46 23.52
N ALA A 507 -62.11 -59.18 23.93
CA ALA A 507 -62.39 -58.50 25.18
C ALA A 507 -61.91 -59.31 26.40
N GLU A 508 -62.08 -60.64 26.37
CA GLU A 508 -61.60 -61.55 27.41
C GLU A 508 -60.07 -61.59 27.49
N PHE A 509 -59.38 -61.65 26.34
CA PHE A 509 -57.92 -61.66 26.28
C PHE A 509 -57.29 -60.38 26.85
N LEU A 510 -57.86 -59.22 26.49
CA LEU A 510 -57.38 -57.92 27.00
C LEU A 510 -57.57 -57.79 28.52
N MET A 511 -58.64 -58.37 29.08
CA MET A 511 -58.84 -58.39 30.53
C MET A 511 -57.81 -59.27 31.25
N ASN A 512 -57.42 -60.40 30.66
CA ASN A 512 -56.47 -61.34 31.25
C ASN A 512 -55.00 -60.86 31.15
N TYR A 513 -54.66 -60.05 30.15
CA TYR A 513 -53.30 -59.51 29.96
C TYR A 513 -52.78 -58.72 31.17
N ARG A 514 -53.69 -58.13 31.95
CA ARG A 514 -53.39 -57.31 33.14
C ARG A 514 -52.89 -58.10 34.34
N GLN A 515 -53.25 -59.38 34.48
CA GLN A 515 -52.94 -60.13 35.71
C GLN A 515 -51.46 -60.53 35.83
N HIS A 516 -50.65 -60.35 34.78
CA HIS A 516 -49.27 -60.82 34.75
C HIS A 516 -48.19 -59.80 35.15
N GLU A 517 -48.50 -58.51 35.35
CA GLU A 517 -47.53 -57.50 35.80
C GLU A 517 -48.00 -56.77 37.07
N GLU A 518 -47.49 -57.18 38.24
CA GLU A 518 -47.74 -56.51 39.53
C GLU A 518 -46.89 -55.22 39.66
N THR A 519 -47.53 -54.05 39.79
CA THR A 519 -47.59 -53.26 41.05
C THR A 519 -48.12 -51.82 40.86
N THR A 520 -49.06 -51.47 41.75
CA THR A 520 -49.47 -50.13 42.23
C THR A 520 -50.40 -49.24 41.39
N ASN A 521 -51.54 -48.95 42.04
CA ASN A 521 -52.47 -47.81 41.91
C ASN A 521 -53.68 -47.95 40.95
N ASN A 522 -54.83 -48.22 41.58
CA ASN A 522 -56.21 -47.78 41.28
C ASN A 522 -56.43 -46.90 40.03
N SER A 523 -56.46 -47.53 38.86
CA SER A 523 -57.31 -47.09 37.74
C SER A 523 -57.72 -48.33 36.96
N ASP A 524 -59.00 -48.60 36.78
CA ASP A 524 -59.55 -49.87 36.28
C ASP A 524 -59.19 -50.27 34.83
N PHE A 525 -58.22 -49.64 34.18
CA PHE A 525 -58.00 -49.80 32.74
C PHE A 525 -56.51 -49.94 32.35
N ILE A 526 -56.29 -50.68 31.25
CA ILE A 526 -55.01 -50.84 30.56
C ILE A 526 -54.51 -49.44 30.21
N HIS A 527 -53.27 -49.11 30.60
CA HIS A 527 -52.66 -47.85 30.23
C HIS A 527 -52.50 -47.79 28.70
N HIS A 528 -52.75 -46.63 28.08
CA HIS A 528 -52.76 -46.43 26.62
C HIS A 528 -51.55 -47.03 25.87
N ASN A 529 -50.39 -47.11 26.54
CA ASN A 529 -49.17 -47.69 25.99
C ASN A 529 -49.15 -49.24 25.94
N ASP A 530 -49.90 -49.91 26.82
CA ASP A 530 -49.87 -51.37 26.97
C ASP A 530 -50.97 -52.04 26.12
N LEU A 531 -52.00 -51.28 25.73
CA LEU A 531 -53.09 -51.73 24.85
C LEU A 531 -52.56 -52.19 23.48
N LEU A 532 -51.61 -51.45 22.92
CA LEU A 532 -50.99 -51.81 21.64
C LEU A 532 -50.14 -53.08 21.73
N VAL A 533 -49.46 -53.30 22.87
CA VAL A 533 -48.66 -54.51 23.11
C VAL A 533 -49.58 -55.72 23.25
N ALA A 534 -50.64 -55.59 24.06
CA ALA A 534 -51.64 -56.63 24.27
C ALA A 534 -52.40 -56.98 22.96
N LEU A 535 -52.78 -55.97 22.16
CA LEU A 535 -53.43 -56.19 20.86
C LEU A 535 -52.47 -56.80 19.82
N LYS A 536 -51.20 -56.41 19.84
CA LYS A 536 -50.19 -57.04 18.97
C LYS A 536 -50.01 -58.52 19.32
N GLU A 537 -50.07 -58.87 20.60
CA GLU A 537 -49.98 -60.25 21.04
C GLU A 537 -51.28 -61.03 20.78
N PHE A 538 -52.44 -60.41 20.97
CA PHE A 538 -53.74 -60.95 20.57
C PHE A 538 -53.80 -61.23 19.06
N THR A 539 -53.40 -60.26 18.23
CA THR A 539 -53.35 -60.45 16.77
C THR A 539 -52.34 -61.52 16.39
N ALA A 540 -51.19 -61.61 17.06
CA ALA A 540 -50.23 -62.69 16.81
C ALA A 540 -50.77 -64.08 17.18
N GLN A 541 -51.58 -64.20 18.24
CA GLN A 541 -52.10 -65.47 18.74
C GLN A 541 -53.40 -65.92 18.07
N TYR A 542 -54.31 -64.99 17.77
CA TYR A 542 -55.67 -65.29 17.33
C TYR A 542 -55.97 -64.81 15.90
N CYS A 543 -55.33 -63.72 15.45
CA CYS A 543 -55.52 -63.19 14.10
C CYS A 543 -54.39 -63.70 13.19
N ARG A 544 -54.57 -64.89 12.60
CA ARG A 544 -53.57 -65.42 11.66
C ARG A 544 -53.23 -64.35 10.60
N PRO A 545 -51.94 -64.09 10.33
CA PRO A 545 -51.55 -63.15 9.29
C PRO A 545 -52.14 -63.66 7.98
N HIS A 546 -53.03 -62.88 7.37
CA HIS A 546 -53.49 -63.07 5.99
C HIS A 546 -52.33 -62.71 5.03
N GLY A 547 -51.23 -63.45 5.17
CA GLY A 547 -50.09 -63.47 4.28
C GLY A 547 -50.23 -64.64 3.31
N VAL A 548 -50.75 -64.36 2.12
CA VAL A 548 -50.35 -65.00 0.85
C VAL A 548 -50.64 -66.51 0.64
N GLN A 549 -51.24 -67.26 1.57
CA GLN A 549 -51.53 -68.70 1.35
C GLN A 549 -53.00 -69.12 1.29
N ALA A 550 -53.96 -68.21 1.47
CA ALA A 550 -55.39 -68.50 1.31
C ALA A 550 -55.90 -68.07 -0.08
N SER A 551 -55.45 -68.71 -1.16
CA SER A 551 -56.00 -68.47 -2.51
C SER A 551 -56.15 -69.73 -3.37
N GLN A 552 -56.23 -70.91 -2.76
CA GLN A 552 -56.50 -72.15 -3.52
C GLN A 552 -57.85 -72.79 -3.24
N LYS A 553 -58.69 -72.23 -2.36
CA LYS A 553 -60.07 -72.71 -2.17
C LYS A 553 -61.10 -71.59 -1.98
N SER A 554 -60.84 -70.41 -2.54
CA SER A 554 -61.90 -69.47 -2.88
C SER A 554 -61.83 -69.28 -4.38
N SER A 555 -62.95 -69.53 -5.06
CA SER A 555 -63.11 -69.34 -6.50
C SER A 555 -62.39 -68.06 -6.95
N VAL A 556 -61.55 -68.15 -7.99
CA VAL A 556 -60.75 -67.05 -8.60
C VAL A 556 -61.60 -65.82 -9.00
N LEU A 557 -62.93 -65.90 -8.86
CA LEU A 557 -63.91 -64.89 -9.22
C LEU A 557 -64.79 -64.41 -8.05
N GLY A 558 -64.54 -64.86 -6.81
CA GLY A 558 -65.39 -64.50 -5.66
C GLY A 558 -66.85 -64.92 -5.82
N LEU A 559 -67.10 -65.89 -6.71
CA LEU A 559 -68.42 -66.47 -6.92
C LEU A 559 -68.66 -67.50 -5.83
N ILE A 560 -69.61 -67.18 -4.94
CA ILE A 560 -70.14 -68.09 -3.94
C ILE A 560 -70.72 -69.29 -4.71
N MET A 561 -70.11 -70.46 -4.55
CA MET A 561 -70.69 -71.70 -5.08
C MET A 561 -71.93 -72.04 -4.25
N ARG A 562 -73.00 -72.46 -4.92
CA ARG A 562 -74.20 -73.00 -4.28
C ARG A 562 -73.83 -74.23 -3.46
N ASP A 563 -74.49 -74.40 -2.32
CA ASP A 563 -74.37 -75.59 -1.49
C ASP A 563 -75.34 -76.66 -2.00
N ASP A 564 -74.80 -77.76 -2.52
CA ASP A 564 -75.57 -78.85 -3.12
C ASP A 564 -75.82 -80.01 -2.11
N SER A 565 -75.45 -79.83 -0.84
CA SER A 565 -75.44 -80.90 0.17
C SER A 565 -76.82 -81.50 0.46
N GLU A 566 -77.89 -80.73 0.32
CA GLU A 566 -79.26 -81.19 0.61
C GLU A 566 -80.02 -81.69 -0.64
N ASP A 567 -79.46 -81.50 -1.85
CA ASP A 567 -80.12 -81.89 -3.10
C ASP A 567 -80.30 -83.41 -3.19
N ALA A 568 -79.30 -84.17 -2.75
CA ALA A 568 -79.36 -85.63 -2.76
C ALA A 568 -80.47 -86.17 -1.86
N ALA A 569 -80.61 -85.62 -0.65
CA ALA A 569 -81.64 -86.01 0.30
C ALA A 569 -83.05 -85.66 -0.21
N HIS A 570 -83.20 -84.53 -0.91
CA HIS A 570 -84.46 -84.14 -1.54
C HIS A 570 -84.91 -85.16 -2.60
N TRP A 571 -84.04 -85.53 -3.56
CA TRP A 571 -84.39 -86.49 -4.60
C TRP A 571 -84.61 -87.91 -4.06
N GLU A 572 -83.84 -88.32 -3.05
CA GLU A 572 -84.01 -89.62 -2.39
C GLU A 572 -85.36 -89.73 -1.66
N SER A 573 -85.87 -88.62 -1.09
CA SER A 573 -87.22 -88.57 -0.52
C SER A 573 -88.31 -88.80 -1.58
N ILE A 574 -88.12 -88.34 -2.82
CA ILE A 574 -89.12 -88.48 -3.89
C ILE A 574 -89.04 -89.88 -4.53
N ALA A 575 -87.84 -90.45 -4.65
CA ALA A 575 -87.68 -91.82 -5.13
C ALA A 575 -88.35 -92.85 -4.19
N ASN A 576 -88.35 -92.58 -2.88
CA ASN A 576 -88.91 -93.45 -1.84
C ASN A 576 -90.39 -93.15 -1.50
N VAL A 577 -91.15 -92.55 -2.41
CA VAL A 577 -92.59 -92.24 -2.22
C VAL A 577 -93.43 -93.50 -1.97
N ILE A 578 -93.05 -94.63 -2.58
CA ILE A 578 -93.61 -95.94 -2.24
C ILE A 578 -92.55 -96.73 -1.47
N PRO A 579 -92.81 -97.09 -0.21
CA PRO A 579 -91.90 -97.94 0.56
C PRO A 579 -91.63 -99.27 -0.12
N GLU A 580 -90.41 -99.80 0.01
CA GLU A 580 -90.00 -101.07 -0.61
C GLU A 580 -90.92 -102.25 -0.21
N SER A 581 -91.50 -102.20 0.99
CA SER A 581 -92.49 -103.17 1.46
C SER A 581 -93.74 -103.24 0.57
N LYS A 582 -94.23 -102.10 0.07
CA LYS A 582 -95.37 -102.04 -0.86
C LYS A 582 -94.99 -102.56 -2.24
N LEU A 583 -93.79 -102.27 -2.74
CA LEU A 583 -93.31 -102.81 -4.01
C LEU A 583 -93.20 -104.35 -3.99
N ARG A 584 -92.74 -104.93 -2.88
CA ARG A 584 -92.75 -106.39 -2.69
C ARG A 584 -94.17 -106.97 -2.65
N LEU A 585 -95.12 -106.23 -2.10
CA LEU A 585 -96.53 -106.61 -2.12
C LEU A 585 -97.09 -106.60 -3.54
N TRP A 586 -96.77 -105.58 -4.34
CA TRP A 586 -97.18 -105.50 -5.74
C TRP A 586 -96.61 -106.64 -6.59
N SER A 587 -95.33 -106.99 -6.42
CA SER A 587 -94.74 -108.10 -7.19
C SER A 587 -95.32 -109.46 -6.80
N ALA A 588 -95.62 -109.67 -5.51
CA ALA A 588 -96.32 -110.87 -5.05
C ALA A 588 -97.75 -110.94 -5.60
N LEU A 589 -98.47 -109.79 -5.62
CA LEU A 589 -99.81 -109.68 -6.19
C LEU A 589 -99.80 -109.94 -7.71
N ASP A 590 -98.88 -109.35 -8.46
CA ASP A 590 -98.74 -109.58 -9.91
C ASP A 590 -98.46 -111.06 -10.22
N THR A 591 -97.56 -111.69 -9.45
CA THR A 591 -97.29 -113.13 -9.56
C THR A 591 -98.54 -113.97 -9.28
N ALA A 592 -99.33 -113.58 -8.27
CA ALA A 592 -100.56 -114.28 -7.90
C ALA A 592 -101.66 -114.11 -8.95
N ILE A 593 -101.84 -112.90 -9.49
CA ILE A 593 -102.81 -112.60 -10.56
C ILE A 593 -102.42 -113.34 -11.84
N ASN A 594 -101.14 -113.37 -12.23
CA ASN A 594 -100.69 -114.12 -13.40
C ASN A 594 -100.96 -115.63 -13.26
N LYS A 595 -100.71 -116.22 -12.09
CA LYS A 595 -101.08 -117.62 -11.81
C LYS A 595 -102.60 -117.84 -11.82
N TYR A 596 -103.37 -116.89 -11.30
CA TYR A 596 -104.82 -116.97 -11.35
C TYR A 596 -105.34 -116.87 -12.80
N HIS A 597 -104.73 -116.01 -13.62
CA HIS A 597 -105.03 -115.90 -15.04
C HIS A 597 -104.72 -117.19 -15.80
N THR A 598 -103.57 -117.83 -15.55
CA THR A 598 -103.25 -119.13 -16.17
C THR A 598 -104.28 -120.20 -15.82
N VAL A 599 -104.70 -120.26 -14.54
CA VAL A 599 -105.77 -121.18 -14.10
C VAL A 599 -107.10 -120.86 -14.77
N LEU A 600 -107.42 -119.57 -14.96
CA LEU A 600 -108.64 -119.15 -15.66
C LEU A 600 -108.62 -119.51 -17.15
N THR A 601 -107.47 -119.36 -17.83
CA THR A 601 -107.31 -119.78 -19.23
C THR A 601 -107.39 -121.29 -19.37
N GLU A 602 -106.71 -122.06 -18.51
CA GLU A 602 -106.83 -123.52 -18.48
C GLU A 602 -108.28 -123.95 -18.22
N ARG A 603 -108.98 -123.28 -17.29
CA ARG A 603 -110.40 -123.52 -17.04
C ARG A 603 -111.25 -123.17 -18.27
N ALA A 604 -110.95 -122.10 -19.00
CA ALA A 604 -111.66 -121.73 -20.21
C ALA A 604 -111.46 -122.76 -21.33
N GLU A 605 -110.23 -123.26 -21.52
CA GLU A 605 -109.90 -124.34 -22.46
C GLU A 605 -110.63 -125.63 -22.09
N LEU A 606 -110.57 -126.04 -20.81
CA LEU A 606 -111.29 -127.21 -20.30
C LEU A 606 -112.80 -127.07 -20.47
N LEU A 607 -113.37 -125.87 -20.33
CA LEU A 607 -114.80 -125.64 -20.61
C LEU A 607 -115.12 -125.87 -22.09
N VAL A 608 -114.27 -125.38 -23.01
CA VAL A 608 -114.43 -125.61 -24.45
C VAL A 608 -114.27 -127.09 -24.79
N GLU A 609 -113.27 -127.77 -24.22
CA GLU A 609 -113.09 -129.22 -24.39
C GLU A 609 -114.28 -130.00 -23.85
N THR A 610 -114.79 -129.65 -22.67
CA THR A 610 -115.98 -130.29 -22.08
C THR A 610 -117.19 -130.08 -22.98
N GLN A 611 -117.34 -128.89 -23.57
CA GLN A 611 -118.40 -128.58 -24.53
C GLN A 611 -118.24 -129.39 -25.83
N ASN A 612 -117.03 -129.53 -26.36
CA ASN A 612 -116.73 -130.38 -27.52
C ASN A 612 -117.01 -131.87 -27.24
N VAL A 613 -116.59 -132.38 -26.07
CA VAL A 613 -116.87 -133.77 -25.65
C VAL A 613 -118.36 -134.00 -25.43
N GLN A 614 -119.09 -133.00 -24.90
CA GLN A 614 -120.56 -133.05 -24.86
C GLN A 614 -121.14 -133.13 -26.27
N GLN A 615 -120.64 -132.33 -27.22
CA GLN A 615 -121.10 -132.34 -28.61
C GLN A 615 -120.81 -133.69 -29.30
N GLN A 616 -119.60 -134.23 -29.17
CA GLN A 616 -119.25 -135.57 -29.67
C GLN A 616 -120.11 -136.68 -29.03
N ASN A 617 -120.39 -136.59 -27.71
CA ASN A 617 -121.31 -137.51 -27.06
C ASN A 617 -122.72 -137.42 -27.64
N THR A 618 -123.19 -136.21 -27.98
CA THR A 618 -124.50 -136.06 -28.64
C THR A 618 -124.50 -136.66 -30.04
N GLU A 619 -123.43 -136.50 -30.83
CA GLU A 619 -123.28 -137.09 -32.18
C GLU A 619 -123.16 -138.61 -32.13
N LEU A 620 -122.37 -139.17 -31.21
CA LEU A 620 -122.28 -140.62 -31.00
C LEU A 620 -123.63 -141.20 -30.58
N ARG A 621 -124.37 -140.53 -29.68
CA ARG A 621 -125.74 -140.93 -29.34
C ARG A 621 -126.66 -140.92 -30.56
N GLN A 622 -126.52 -139.94 -31.46
CA GLN A 622 -127.27 -139.90 -32.72
C GLN A 622 -126.88 -141.03 -33.68
N LEU A 623 -125.58 -141.32 -33.87
CA LEU A 623 -125.10 -142.43 -34.71
C LEU A 623 -125.54 -143.80 -34.19
N LEU A 624 -125.50 -144.00 -32.87
CA LEU A 624 -125.99 -145.22 -32.22
C LEU A 624 -127.50 -145.38 -32.42
N HIS A 625 -128.25 -144.27 -32.42
CA HIS A 625 -129.68 -144.26 -32.77
C HIS A 625 -129.93 -144.58 -34.27
N LEU A 626 -129.03 -144.17 -35.17
CA LEU A 626 -129.07 -144.53 -36.60
C LEU A 626 -128.79 -146.01 -36.83
N TYR A 627 -127.76 -146.58 -36.20
CA TYR A 627 -127.44 -148.00 -36.29
C TYR A 627 -128.51 -148.92 -35.69
N THR A 628 -129.18 -148.48 -34.61
CA THR A 628 -130.28 -149.25 -34.00
C THR A 628 -131.61 -149.15 -34.78
N THR A 629 -131.75 -148.18 -35.69
CA THR A 629 -132.98 -148.00 -36.50
C THR A 629 -132.86 -148.52 -37.94
N SER A 630 -131.65 -148.79 -38.45
CA SER A 630 -131.47 -149.45 -39.75
C SER A 630 -131.67 -150.97 -39.64
N LYS A 631 -132.72 -151.51 -40.27
CA LYS A 631 -132.96 -152.95 -40.41
C LYS A 631 -131.92 -153.64 -41.31
N VAL A 632 -131.46 -154.79 -40.84
CA VAL A 632 -130.65 -155.82 -41.52
C VAL A 632 -131.24 -156.20 -42.88
N THR A 633 -130.42 -156.14 -43.94
CA THR A 633 -130.56 -157.00 -45.13
C THR A 633 -129.55 -158.12 -45.01
N VAL A 634 -130.07 -159.35 -45.02
CA VAL A 634 -129.45 -160.70 -44.87
C VAL A 634 -127.93 -160.77 -44.93
#